data_AF-A0A542G4B9-F1
#
_entry.id   AF-A0A542G4B9-F1
#
_cell.length_a   1.000
_cell.length_b   1.000
_cell.length_c   1.000
_cell.angle_alpha   90.00
_cell.angle_beta   90.00
_cell.angle_gamma   90.00
#
_symmetry.space_group_name_H-M   'P 1'
#
loop_
_entity.id
_entity.type
_entity.pdbx_description
1 polymer ?
#
loop_
_entity_poly.entity_id
_entity_poly.type
_entity_poly.pdbx_seq_one_letter_code
_entity_poly.pdbx_strand_id
1 'polypeptide(L)'
;MRITRTRKRWATVMAVVLAASALTMAHAPAHASDPDPATQQYRPYLHYTPQKNWMNDPNGLVYHKGVYHMYYQYNPTGTTWGNMSWGHATSTDLLHWQEKPVAIPQTLNSSGQSVEDIFSGSVVVDAQNTSGFGTLQNPPLVAVYTSNFTGGHPTFPGKQAQSLAYSTDDGQTWTKYTGNPVLNRNTSDFRDPKVFWYQGPAGSYWVMSAVEANEHRVLFYKSNDLKNWDYLDDFKPANATGGQWECPDLFPLAVDGDPNNIKWVLVVNINPGAVAGGSGGQYFVGSFNGTTFTSETTDAADVPPPGTPVAGFNAGSYSGWNVQNDPSNASAPWGSSPATGTLAGQQEVTGFIGAGLVNGFHAGDSPVGAMESATFTVPKDYINFLTGGGNHPQKPGEQSGNQAPPGYLLFDGFDYPGTLTNAGWQLTGDFEAARNPSTAGGEFAIGKRINTFEGGAKADNNVGTITSPEFYLTNNNIAFLLGGGNRPDGQLQVELLVNGVPVRTTTGTNSGDLNWKNWDVSQYFGQVARIRIVDNATGPWGHLTLDNMVLGSEPAKPRSSETTVNLVVNGQTVRTATGSDSEHLDWKSWDVSEFQGSQAAIRIVDNNRGDWGHILADEFVASDITRQEQHDWLDWGRDYYATVSFNNAPDGKRIMLGWMNNWDYGQATPTTTWRGTMALPREVLLTQTPQGPRLTQKVVAQANTLKNTAAAYATTQAQDIQPGTSSLPISGDVVQIDAEFSPGTASSFGLKVLGNGTEATRIGYKSESGRVFIDRTNSGNEGFHPAFASVDDVPVQLINDRLLLRLFIDRASVEVFAQNGLATLTDQVFPAAGADDLSVFSEGGTARLENLTVTPLNKAMW
;
A
#
# COMPACT_ATOMS: atom_id res chain seq x y z
N MET A 1 68.01 63.59 -30.80
CA MET A 1 68.69 64.60 -29.97
C MET A 1 67.86 65.87 -29.98
N ARG A 2 67.31 66.24 -28.80
CA ARG A 2 66.80 67.58 -28.38
C ARG A 2 65.61 68.22 -29.13
N ILE A 3 64.68 68.95 -28.53
CA ILE A 3 64.04 69.04 -27.20
C ILE A 3 63.01 70.19 -27.31
N THR A 4 61.80 70.00 -26.78
CA THR A 4 60.77 71.00 -26.35
C THR A 4 60.15 71.94 -27.39
N ARG A 5 58.91 72.45 -27.29
CA ARG A 5 57.90 72.70 -26.23
C ARG A 5 56.59 73.00 -27.01
N THR A 6 55.36 72.68 -26.59
CA THR A 6 54.54 73.36 -25.56
C THR A 6 53.19 72.63 -25.43
N ARG A 7 52.66 72.51 -24.21
CA ARG A 7 51.32 71.99 -23.91
C ARG A 7 50.26 73.08 -24.07
N LYS A 8 49.09 72.75 -24.65
CA LYS A 8 47.76 73.25 -24.26
C LYS A 8 46.70 72.25 -24.76
N ARG A 9 45.86 71.77 -23.84
CA ARG A 9 44.80 70.76 -24.06
C ARG A 9 43.63 71.40 -24.79
N TRP A 10 43.23 70.82 -25.92
CA TRP A 10 41.95 71.05 -26.60
C TRP A 10 41.33 69.70 -26.93
N ALA A 11 40.01 69.63 -26.76
CA ALA A 11 39.18 68.45 -26.93
C ALA A 11 39.14 68.00 -28.40
N THR A 12 39.12 66.68 -28.63
CA THR A 12 38.82 66.09 -29.93
C THR A 12 37.67 65.11 -29.78
N VAL A 13 36.55 65.48 -30.39
CA VAL A 13 35.45 64.59 -30.77
C VAL A 13 35.95 63.77 -31.97
N MET A 14 35.90 62.43 -31.88
CA MET A 14 35.93 61.56 -33.05
C MET A 14 34.98 60.39 -32.83
N ALA A 15 34.13 60.19 -33.84
CA ALA A 15 33.03 59.25 -33.90
C ALA A 15 33.49 57.79 -33.80
N VAL A 16 32.78 57.02 -32.99
CA VAL A 16 32.78 55.56 -33.05
C VAL A 16 31.43 55.13 -33.60
N VAL A 17 31.48 54.46 -34.75
CA VAL A 17 30.37 53.73 -35.35
C VAL A 17 30.03 52.55 -34.45
N LEU A 18 28.81 52.53 -33.92
CA LEU A 18 28.23 51.35 -33.26
C LEU A 18 26.94 51.02 -34.01
N ALA A 19 26.98 49.88 -34.69
CA ALA A 19 25.86 49.28 -35.38
C ALA A 19 24.70 49.07 -34.41
N ALA A 20 23.54 49.61 -34.77
CA ALA A 20 22.29 49.32 -34.09
C ALA A 20 21.87 47.88 -34.44
N SER A 21 22.29 46.92 -33.63
CA SER A 21 21.61 45.64 -33.53
C SER A 21 20.28 45.89 -32.82
N ALA A 22 19.20 46.01 -33.59
CA ALA A 22 17.86 45.91 -33.04
C ALA A 22 17.72 44.50 -32.42
N LEU A 23 17.85 44.40 -31.10
CA LEU A 23 17.36 43.23 -30.38
C LEU A 23 15.84 43.23 -30.55
N THR A 24 15.35 42.40 -31.46
CA THR A 24 14.00 41.87 -31.36
C THR A 24 13.95 41.15 -30.01
N MET A 25 13.25 41.73 -29.03
CA MET A 25 12.83 40.96 -27.86
C MET A 25 11.96 39.83 -28.40
N ALA A 26 12.55 38.64 -28.53
CA ALA A 26 11.80 37.41 -28.69
C ALA A 26 10.87 37.36 -27.46
N HIS A 27 9.59 37.63 -27.69
CA HIS A 27 8.59 37.31 -26.69
C HIS A 27 8.74 35.82 -26.43
N ALA A 28 9.08 35.44 -25.19
CA ALA A 28 8.86 34.08 -24.76
C ALA A 28 7.42 33.72 -25.15
N PRO A 29 7.17 32.52 -25.73
CA PRO A 29 5.81 32.11 -26.01
C PRO A 29 5.02 32.28 -24.71
N ALA A 30 3.93 33.05 -24.76
CA ALA A 30 3.03 33.16 -23.62
C ALA A 30 2.66 31.74 -23.23
N HIS A 31 3.09 31.30 -22.04
CA HIS A 31 2.56 30.08 -21.46
C HIS A 31 1.04 30.21 -21.50
N ALA A 32 0.34 29.22 -22.07
CA ALA A 32 -1.11 29.20 -22.03
C ALA A 32 -1.51 29.38 -20.56
N SER A 33 -2.36 30.38 -20.29
CA SER A 33 -2.92 30.57 -18.95
C SER A 33 -3.68 29.29 -18.58
N ASP A 34 -3.47 28.79 -17.37
CA ASP A 34 -4.23 27.65 -16.85
C ASP A 34 -5.74 27.90 -17.01
N PRO A 35 -6.53 26.86 -17.35
CA PRO A 35 -7.99 26.99 -17.42
C PRO A 35 -8.56 27.41 -16.07
N ASP A 36 -9.60 28.24 -16.10
CA ASP A 36 -10.36 28.64 -14.91
C ASP A 36 -10.75 27.40 -14.10
N PRO A 37 -10.35 27.30 -12.81
CA PRO A 37 -10.73 26.19 -11.93
C PRO A 37 -12.20 25.78 -12.04
N ALA A 38 -13.12 26.75 -12.13
CA ALA A 38 -14.56 26.50 -12.18
C ALA A 38 -15.02 25.71 -13.43
N THR A 39 -14.23 25.75 -14.50
CA THR A 39 -14.53 25.12 -15.80
C THR A 39 -13.89 23.75 -15.96
N GLN A 40 -12.97 23.36 -15.07
CA GLN A 40 -12.27 22.09 -15.18
C GLN A 40 -13.19 20.93 -14.83
N GLN A 41 -13.10 19.85 -15.63
CA GLN A 41 -13.77 18.58 -15.33
C GLN A 41 -13.25 18.06 -13.98
N TYR A 42 -14.13 17.43 -13.20
CA TYR A 42 -13.87 16.89 -11.85
C TYR A 42 -13.62 17.91 -10.74
N ARG A 43 -13.50 19.21 -11.04
CA ARG A 43 -13.29 20.21 -9.99
C ARG A 43 -14.52 20.23 -9.05
N PRO A 44 -14.38 19.89 -7.76
CA PRO A 44 -15.50 19.78 -6.84
C PRO A 44 -16.10 21.15 -6.51
N TYR A 45 -17.38 21.17 -6.18
CA TYR A 45 -18.14 22.36 -5.81
C TYR A 45 -18.42 22.46 -4.31
N LEU A 46 -18.30 21.36 -3.58
CA LEU A 46 -18.49 21.29 -2.12
C LEU A 46 -17.17 21.16 -1.37
N HIS A 47 -16.15 20.60 -2.03
CA HIS A 47 -14.89 20.23 -1.41
C HIS A 47 -13.76 21.20 -1.72
N TYR A 48 -12.84 21.36 -0.77
CA TYR A 48 -11.66 22.19 -1.00
C TYR A 48 -10.62 21.48 -1.87
N THR A 49 -10.09 22.20 -2.84
CA THR A 49 -8.88 21.88 -3.62
C THR A 49 -8.01 23.12 -3.69
N PRO A 50 -6.68 23.03 -3.81
CA PRO A 50 -5.88 24.19 -4.18
C PRO A 50 -6.24 24.61 -5.63
N GLN A 51 -6.06 25.89 -5.95
CA GLN A 51 -6.24 26.41 -7.31
C GLN A 51 -5.43 25.60 -8.32
N LYS A 52 -4.22 25.24 -7.92
CA LYS A 52 -3.28 24.45 -8.73
C LYS A 52 -2.41 23.54 -7.87
N ASN A 53 -1.75 22.61 -8.54
CA ASN A 53 -0.74 21.69 -8.03
C ASN A 53 -1.25 20.61 -7.07
N TRP A 54 -0.32 19.87 -6.47
CA TRP A 54 -0.55 18.77 -5.55
C TRP A 54 -0.87 19.24 -4.13
N MET A 55 -1.89 18.63 -3.53
CA MET A 55 -2.20 18.68 -2.11
C MET A 55 -2.37 17.26 -1.55
N ASN A 56 -1.89 17.03 -0.32
CA ASN A 56 -2.25 15.87 0.50
C ASN A 56 -2.83 16.27 1.87
N ASP A 57 -2.21 15.83 2.96
CA ASP A 57 -2.73 15.86 4.32
C ASP A 57 -3.22 17.24 4.75
N PRO A 58 -4.37 17.34 5.44
CA PRO A 58 -4.73 18.55 6.16
C PRO A 58 -3.74 18.77 7.32
N ASN A 59 -3.29 20.00 7.49
CA ASN A 59 -2.35 20.40 8.53
C ASN A 59 -2.86 21.61 9.28
N GLY A 60 -2.36 21.77 10.50
CA GLY A 60 -2.53 23.03 11.23
C GLY A 60 -3.98 23.47 11.43
N LEU A 61 -4.94 22.55 11.42
CA LEU A 61 -6.35 22.87 11.54
C LEU A 61 -6.60 23.60 12.86
N VAL A 62 -6.95 24.89 12.80
CA VAL A 62 -7.18 25.72 13.99
C VAL A 62 -8.29 26.71 13.75
N TYR A 63 -9.16 26.89 14.74
CA TYR A 63 -10.12 27.99 14.75
C TYR A 63 -9.60 29.14 15.61
N HIS A 64 -9.51 30.33 15.02
CA HIS A 64 -8.98 31.51 15.68
C HIS A 64 -9.77 32.75 15.26
N LYS A 65 -10.23 33.52 16.24
CA LYS A 65 -10.94 34.81 16.06
C LYS A 65 -12.06 34.78 14.98
N GLY A 66 -12.89 33.73 14.95
CA GLY A 66 -14.00 33.64 14.01
C GLY A 66 -13.67 32.92 12.69
N VAL A 67 -12.42 32.50 12.50
CA VAL A 67 -11.92 31.95 11.24
C VAL A 67 -11.37 30.55 11.45
N TYR A 68 -11.79 29.62 10.61
CA TYR A 68 -11.17 28.31 10.46
C TYR A 68 -9.98 28.43 9.51
N HIS A 69 -8.81 28.01 9.98
CA HIS A 69 -7.60 27.91 9.19
C HIS A 69 -7.37 26.45 8.84
N MET A 70 -7.16 26.18 7.56
CA MET A 70 -6.70 24.90 7.06
C MET A 70 -5.38 25.12 6.36
N TYR A 71 -4.32 24.54 6.91
CA TYR A 71 -3.08 24.34 6.19
C TYR A 71 -3.11 22.95 5.56
N TYR A 72 -2.20 22.66 4.66
CA TYR A 72 -2.15 21.36 4.00
C TYR A 72 -0.79 21.13 3.36
N GLN A 73 -0.37 19.87 3.29
CA GLN A 73 0.81 19.50 2.53
C GLN A 73 0.61 19.89 1.06
N TYR A 74 1.57 20.62 0.51
CA TYR A 74 1.43 21.28 -0.79
C TYR A 74 2.76 21.25 -1.56
N ASN A 75 2.68 20.95 -2.86
CA ASN A 75 3.77 21.20 -3.81
C ASN A 75 3.47 22.50 -4.56
N PRO A 76 4.19 23.62 -4.32
CA PRO A 76 3.92 24.88 -5.03
C PRO A 76 4.28 24.87 -6.53
N THR A 77 4.91 23.80 -7.01
CA THR A 77 5.58 23.75 -8.32
C THR A 77 5.13 22.62 -9.24
N GLY A 78 4.29 21.70 -8.79
CA GLY A 78 3.89 20.54 -9.59
C GLY A 78 2.68 19.80 -9.04
N THR A 79 2.04 19.02 -9.90
CA THR A 79 0.78 18.29 -9.61
C THR A 79 1.01 16.89 -9.06
N THR A 80 2.26 16.56 -8.73
CA THR A 80 2.67 15.34 -8.04
C THR A 80 3.37 15.70 -6.73
N TRP A 81 3.58 14.70 -5.87
CA TRP A 81 4.28 14.89 -4.62
C TRP A 81 5.73 15.36 -4.86
N GLY A 82 6.22 16.26 -4.00
CA GLY A 82 7.56 16.86 -4.02
C GLY A 82 7.57 18.33 -3.60
N ASN A 83 8.74 18.87 -3.21
CA ASN A 83 8.89 20.27 -2.75
C ASN A 83 7.93 20.66 -1.61
N MET A 84 7.82 19.80 -0.59
CA MET A 84 6.73 19.86 0.38
C MET A 84 6.79 21.14 1.23
N SER A 85 5.67 21.85 1.20
CA SER A 85 5.42 23.10 1.89
C SER A 85 4.02 23.05 2.51
N TRP A 86 3.71 23.95 3.43
CA TRP A 86 2.33 24.14 3.88
C TRP A 86 1.62 25.19 3.03
N GLY A 87 0.60 24.76 2.28
CA GLY A 87 -0.42 25.64 1.72
C GLY A 87 -1.36 26.16 2.81
N HIS A 88 -2.24 27.09 2.46
CA HIS A 88 -3.15 27.72 3.43
C HIS A 88 -4.46 28.16 2.78
N ALA A 89 -5.57 27.84 3.44
CA ALA A 89 -6.88 28.36 3.15
C ALA A 89 -7.61 28.74 4.45
N THR A 90 -8.54 29.70 4.34
CA THR A 90 -9.37 30.14 5.47
C THR A 90 -10.84 30.12 5.11
N SER A 91 -11.70 29.80 6.08
CA SER A 91 -13.15 29.87 5.95
C SER A 91 -13.78 30.38 7.24
N THR A 92 -14.99 30.95 7.16
CA THR A 92 -15.80 31.30 8.34
C THR A 92 -16.88 30.25 8.62
N ASP A 93 -17.11 29.33 7.70
CA ASP A 93 -18.20 28.34 7.75
C ASP A 93 -17.79 26.92 7.37
N LEU A 94 -16.48 26.67 7.17
CA LEU A 94 -15.87 25.40 6.75
C LEU A 94 -16.18 24.96 5.32
N LEU A 95 -16.88 25.79 4.53
CA LEU A 95 -17.36 25.43 3.19
C LEU A 95 -16.81 26.38 2.13
N HIS A 96 -16.94 27.68 2.37
CA HIS A 96 -16.44 28.71 1.46
C HIS A 96 -14.99 29.03 1.83
N TRP A 97 -14.07 28.37 1.16
CA TRP A 97 -12.64 28.50 1.42
C TRP A 97 -11.99 29.56 0.52
N GLN A 98 -11.20 30.42 1.14
CA GLN A 98 -10.33 31.36 0.45
C GLN A 98 -8.89 30.90 0.56
N GLU A 99 -8.29 30.51 -0.56
CA GLU A 99 -6.87 30.19 -0.64
C GLU A 99 -6.01 31.42 -0.33
N LYS A 100 -4.90 31.19 0.37
CA LYS A 100 -3.94 32.17 0.86
C LYS A 100 -2.56 31.87 0.28
N PRO A 101 -1.59 32.79 0.38
CA PRO A 101 -0.20 32.48 0.05
C PRO A 101 0.31 31.25 0.83
N VAL A 102 1.30 30.56 0.26
CA VAL A 102 2.01 29.45 0.94
C VAL A 102 2.47 29.92 2.32
N ALA A 103 2.09 29.18 3.36
CA ALA A 103 2.31 29.54 4.75
C ALA A 103 3.74 29.24 5.20
N ILE A 104 4.20 28.00 5.01
CA ILE A 104 5.54 27.56 5.41
C ILE A 104 6.20 26.88 4.22
N PRO A 105 7.10 27.56 3.47
CA PRO A 105 7.78 26.97 2.33
C PRO A 105 8.91 26.01 2.78
N GLN A 106 9.23 25.05 1.90
CA GLN A 106 10.47 24.28 1.99
C GLN A 106 11.70 25.20 2.13
N THR A 107 12.75 24.71 2.79
CA THR A 107 14.02 25.44 2.87
C THR A 107 14.93 25.02 1.74
N LEU A 108 15.44 26.01 1.01
CA LEU A 108 16.46 25.85 -0.01
C LEU A 108 17.82 26.31 0.51
N ASN A 109 18.89 25.65 0.10
CA ASN A 109 20.25 26.13 0.31
C ASN A 109 20.61 27.27 -0.68
N SER A 110 21.83 27.81 -0.57
CA SER A 110 22.32 28.89 -1.43
C SER A 110 22.41 28.54 -2.93
N SER A 111 22.45 27.25 -3.28
CA SER A 111 22.40 26.77 -4.67
C SER A 111 20.98 26.47 -5.16
N GLY A 112 19.95 26.75 -4.35
CA GLY A 112 18.55 26.53 -4.71
C GLY A 112 18.08 25.08 -4.58
N GLN A 113 18.84 24.21 -3.91
CA GLN A 113 18.46 22.82 -3.68
C GLN A 113 17.72 22.68 -2.35
N SER A 114 16.68 21.84 -2.32
CA SER A 114 15.93 21.57 -1.09
C SER A 114 16.79 20.86 -0.05
N VAL A 115 16.80 21.42 1.16
CA VAL A 115 17.47 20.86 2.35
C VAL A 115 16.50 20.52 3.47
N GLU A 116 15.26 20.99 3.40
CA GLU A 116 14.20 20.70 4.35
C GLU A 116 12.85 20.80 3.64
N ASP A 117 12.15 19.68 3.57
CA ASP A 117 10.73 19.61 3.24
C ASP A 117 9.89 19.80 4.52
N ILE A 118 8.77 20.50 4.40
CA ILE A 118 7.85 20.76 5.50
C ILE A 118 6.74 19.72 5.44
N PHE A 119 6.81 18.76 6.36
CA PHE A 119 5.87 17.66 6.49
C PHE A 119 4.75 18.00 7.50
N SER A 120 3.80 17.08 7.62
CA SER A 120 2.56 17.27 8.36
C SER A 120 2.76 17.64 9.83
N GLY A 121 1.70 18.22 10.42
CA GLY A 121 1.70 18.72 11.79
C GLY A 121 0.46 19.55 12.11
N SER A 122 0.52 20.28 13.23
CA SER A 122 -0.62 20.97 13.83
C SER A 122 -0.32 22.42 14.21
N VAL A 123 -1.36 23.19 14.51
CA VAL A 123 -1.27 24.58 14.97
C VAL A 123 -2.08 24.73 16.25
N VAL A 124 -1.51 25.43 17.23
CA VAL A 124 -2.18 25.76 18.49
C VAL A 124 -2.25 27.27 18.68
N VAL A 125 -3.27 27.72 19.42
CA VAL A 125 -3.36 29.09 19.94
C VAL A 125 -2.66 29.14 21.29
N ASP A 126 -1.48 29.75 21.37
CA ASP A 126 -0.73 29.89 22.61
C ASP A 126 -1.22 31.11 23.40
N ALA A 127 -2.45 31.02 23.92
CA ALA A 127 -3.16 32.11 24.56
C ALA A 127 -2.43 32.71 25.78
N GLN A 128 -1.60 31.90 26.45
CA GLN A 128 -0.82 32.33 27.62
C GLN A 128 0.60 32.79 27.25
N ASN A 129 0.93 32.81 25.95
CA ASN A 129 2.26 33.13 25.43
C ASN A 129 3.37 32.31 26.12
N THR A 130 3.09 31.03 26.37
CA THR A 130 4.03 30.09 27.00
C THR A 130 5.32 29.93 26.18
N SER A 131 5.20 30.04 24.85
CA SER A 131 6.32 30.04 23.92
C SER A 131 7.14 31.34 23.96
N GLY A 132 6.57 32.45 24.43
CA GLY A 132 7.20 33.76 24.37
C GLY A 132 7.37 34.34 22.96
N PHE A 133 6.70 33.80 21.94
CA PHE A 133 6.79 34.30 20.56
C PHE A 133 5.91 35.53 20.29
N GLY A 134 4.89 35.78 21.12
CA GLY A 134 4.01 36.93 21.02
C GLY A 134 3.90 37.67 22.35
N THR A 135 2.69 38.09 22.70
CA THR A 135 2.38 38.76 23.97
C THR A 135 1.04 38.27 24.50
N LEU A 136 0.68 38.56 25.75
CA LEU A 136 -0.66 38.23 26.26
C LEU A 136 -1.79 38.98 25.54
N GLN A 137 -1.50 40.17 25.00
CA GLN A 137 -2.47 40.98 24.25
C GLN A 137 -2.59 40.56 22.78
N ASN A 138 -1.52 39.96 22.24
CA ASN A 138 -1.48 39.40 20.90
C ASN A 138 -0.78 38.02 20.96
N PRO A 139 -1.49 36.99 21.45
CA PRO A 139 -0.92 35.66 21.61
C PRO A 139 -0.59 35.06 20.24
N PRO A 140 0.52 34.32 20.12
CA PRO A 140 0.92 33.75 18.84
C PRO A 140 0.07 32.51 18.50
N LEU A 141 -0.11 32.26 17.21
CA LEU A 141 -0.34 30.91 16.72
C LEU A 141 1.02 30.21 16.57
N VAL A 142 1.12 28.95 16.98
CA VAL A 142 2.36 28.17 16.87
C VAL A 142 2.07 26.91 16.07
N ALA A 143 2.75 26.78 14.93
CA ALA A 143 2.79 25.58 14.12
C ALA A 143 3.87 24.67 14.67
N VAL A 144 3.50 23.41 14.88
CA VAL A 144 4.41 22.32 15.24
C VAL A 144 4.35 21.33 14.08
N TYR A 145 5.46 21.14 13.39
CA TYR A 145 5.50 20.43 12.12
C TYR A 145 6.75 19.54 12.03
N THR A 146 6.70 18.56 11.14
CA THR A 146 7.86 17.71 10.88
C THR A 146 8.79 18.39 9.87
N SER A 147 10.04 18.63 10.25
CA SER A 147 11.12 18.90 9.30
C SER A 147 11.61 17.58 8.72
N ASN A 148 11.34 17.33 7.44
CA ASN A 148 11.94 16.22 6.71
C ASN A 148 13.23 16.71 6.03
N PHE A 149 14.36 16.46 6.68
CA PHE A 149 15.66 16.92 6.21
C PHE A 149 16.18 16.03 5.07
N THR A 150 16.43 16.62 3.91
CA THR A 150 16.93 15.86 2.76
C THR A 150 18.35 15.34 3.03
N GLY A 151 18.84 14.39 2.22
CA GLY A 151 20.22 13.91 2.33
C GLY A 151 21.29 15.02 2.15
N GLY A 152 20.91 16.18 1.61
CA GLY A 152 21.77 17.36 1.47
C GLY A 152 21.79 18.30 2.68
N HIS A 153 21.01 18.03 3.73
CA HIS A 153 20.99 18.87 4.92
C HIS A 153 22.32 18.78 5.69
N PRO A 154 22.93 19.92 6.11
CA PRO A 154 24.29 19.92 6.67
C PRO A 154 24.45 19.23 8.02
N THR A 155 23.36 19.09 8.79
CA THR A 155 23.43 18.63 10.19
C THR A 155 22.54 17.41 10.48
N PHE A 156 21.48 17.22 9.70
CA PHE A 156 20.46 16.20 9.94
C PHE A 156 20.10 15.41 8.67
N PRO A 157 21.08 14.96 7.87
CA PRO A 157 20.79 14.37 6.56
C PRO A 157 19.89 13.13 6.69
N GLY A 158 18.75 13.14 6.01
CA GLY A 158 17.80 12.02 5.96
C GLY A 158 17.04 11.78 7.27
N LYS A 159 16.91 12.81 8.13
CA LYS A 159 16.21 12.70 9.42
C LYS A 159 14.87 13.41 9.38
N GLN A 160 13.93 12.88 10.16
CA GLN A 160 12.67 13.54 10.49
C GLN A 160 12.71 14.01 11.95
N ALA A 161 12.33 15.26 12.20
CA ALA A 161 12.34 15.87 13.53
C ALA A 161 11.27 16.96 13.65
N GLN A 162 10.87 17.28 14.87
CA GLN A 162 9.79 18.24 15.13
C GLN A 162 10.33 19.66 15.27
N SER A 163 9.70 20.59 14.56
CA SER A 163 10.10 21.98 14.41
C SER A 163 8.93 22.91 14.66
N LEU A 164 9.24 24.18 14.95
CA LEU A 164 8.26 25.22 15.21
C LEU A 164 8.30 26.33 14.15
N ALA A 165 7.13 26.88 13.85
CA ALA A 165 7.00 28.22 13.32
C ALA A 165 5.92 28.97 14.12
N TYR A 166 5.97 30.30 14.12
CA TYR A 166 4.96 31.11 14.81
C TYR A 166 4.43 32.23 13.92
N SER A 167 3.18 32.63 14.19
CA SER A 167 2.49 33.75 13.57
C SER A 167 1.95 34.68 14.65
N THR A 168 2.15 35.99 14.46
CA THR A 168 1.58 37.06 15.32
C THR A 168 0.60 37.94 14.55
N ASP A 169 0.21 37.51 13.36
CA ASP A 169 -0.70 38.22 12.43
C ASP A 169 -1.91 37.34 12.07
N ASP A 170 -2.41 36.59 13.07
CA ASP A 170 -3.58 35.73 12.94
C ASP A 170 -3.43 34.65 11.84
N GLY A 171 -2.24 34.04 11.75
CA GLY A 171 -1.97 32.87 10.92
C GLY A 171 -1.71 33.16 9.44
N GLN A 172 -1.52 34.43 9.07
CA GLN A 172 -1.30 34.84 7.67
C GLN A 172 0.15 34.66 7.23
N THR A 173 1.12 34.97 8.10
CA THR A 173 2.55 34.76 7.84
C THR A 173 3.23 34.02 8.98
N TRP A 174 4.26 33.24 8.64
CA TRP A 174 4.94 32.35 9.59
C TRP A 174 6.44 32.63 9.64
N THR A 175 6.99 32.67 10.85
CA THR A 175 8.43 32.74 11.10
C THR A 175 8.90 31.41 11.68
N LYS A 176 9.79 30.70 10.98
CA LYS A 176 10.43 29.47 11.50
C LYS A 176 11.28 29.82 12.73
N TYR A 177 11.17 29.02 13.79
CA TYR A 177 11.95 29.21 14.99
C TYR A 177 13.43 28.89 14.74
N THR A 178 14.31 29.81 15.14
CA THR A 178 15.77 29.67 14.92
C THR A 178 16.41 28.53 15.71
N GLY A 179 15.74 28.03 16.75
CA GLY A 179 16.20 26.88 17.53
C GLY A 179 15.73 25.52 17.02
N ASN A 180 15.17 25.44 15.80
CA ASN A 180 14.72 24.18 15.23
C ASN A 180 15.87 23.21 14.89
N PRO A 181 15.62 21.89 14.93
CA PRO A 181 14.40 21.25 15.43
C PRO A 181 14.34 21.27 16.97
N VAL A 182 13.13 21.33 17.54
CA VAL A 182 12.89 21.35 19.00
C VAL A 182 12.80 19.96 19.62
N LEU A 183 12.56 18.92 18.82
CA LEU A 183 12.56 17.53 19.26
C LEU A 183 13.07 16.62 18.14
N ASN A 184 14.16 15.88 18.39
CA ASN A 184 14.77 15.00 17.41
C ASN A 184 15.14 13.67 18.07
N ARG A 185 14.73 12.55 17.46
CA ARG A 185 15.02 11.18 17.91
C ARG A 185 16.13 10.50 17.11
N ASN A 186 16.70 11.22 16.13
CA ASN A 186 17.73 10.74 15.22
C ASN A 186 17.28 9.58 14.31
N THR A 187 15.98 9.49 14.02
CA THR A 187 15.36 8.52 13.11
C THR A 187 14.92 9.18 11.80
N SER A 188 14.57 8.37 10.80
CA SER A 188 14.08 8.81 9.49
C SER A 188 12.55 8.85 9.40
N ASP A 189 11.85 8.42 10.44
CA ASP A 189 10.43 8.08 10.38
C ASP A 189 9.61 8.66 11.55
N PHE A 190 10.18 9.66 12.24
CA PHE A 190 9.56 10.34 13.37
C PHE A 190 8.81 11.61 12.92
N ARG A 191 7.47 11.56 12.87
CA ARG A 191 6.68 12.62 12.21
C ARG A 191 5.27 12.86 12.76
N ASP A 192 4.60 13.81 12.13
CA ASP A 192 3.19 14.20 12.24
C ASP A 192 2.74 14.65 13.64
N PRO A 193 3.35 15.69 14.23
CA PRO A 193 3.03 16.13 15.58
C PRO A 193 1.66 16.82 15.65
N LYS A 194 0.71 16.19 16.34
CA LYS A 194 -0.52 16.82 16.81
C LYS A 194 -0.35 17.32 18.25
N VAL A 195 -0.54 18.62 18.44
CA VAL A 195 -0.37 19.28 19.73
C VAL A 195 -1.69 19.87 20.22
N PHE A 196 -1.97 19.69 21.52
CA PHE A 196 -3.11 20.28 22.21
C PHE A 196 -2.75 20.66 23.65
N TRP A 197 -3.54 21.54 24.26
CA TRP A 197 -3.41 21.89 25.68
C TRP A 197 -4.17 20.87 26.53
N TYR A 198 -3.46 20.13 27.38
CA TYR A 198 -4.07 19.28 28.38
C TYR A 198 -4.36 20.08 29.65
N GLN A 199 -5.53 19.85 30.24
CA GLN A 199 -5.89 20.33 31.56
C GLN A 199 -6.64 19.22 32.30
N GLY A 200 -6.05 18.72 33.38
CA GLY A 200 -6.65 17.62 34.15
C GLY A 200 -5.92 17.35 35.47
N PRO A 201 -6.18 16.19 36.09
CA PRO A 201 -5.59 15.83 37.39
C PRO A 201 -4.05 15.82 37.40
N ALA A 202 -3.41 15.53 36.27
CA ALA A 202 -1.95 15.55 36.12
C ALA A 202 -1.34 16.96 35.99
N GLY A 203 -2.17 18.01 35.91
CA GLY A 203 -1.76 19.40 35.72
C GLY A 203 -2.23 19.97 34.38
N SER A 204 -1.60 21.07 33.98
CA SER A 204 -1.89 21.74 32.71
C SER A 204 -0.60 21.99 31.93
N TYR A 205 -0.51 21.47 30.71
CA TYR A 205 0.66 21.53 29.83
C TYR A 205 0.28 21.20 28.39
N TRP A 206 1.17 21.50 27.45
CA TRP A 206 1.03 21.04 26.07
C TRP A 206 1.34 19.55 25.98
N VAL A 207 0.51 18.81 25.24
CA VAL A 207 0.76 17.41 24.88
C VAL A 207 0.96 17.32 23.38
N MET A 208 1.99 16.61 22.96
CA MET A 208 2.23 16.23 21.57
C MET A 208 1.99 14.73 21.43
N SER A 209 1.24 14.32 20.41
CA SER A 209 1.26 12.98 19.83
C SER A 209 1.97 13.03 18.48
N ALA A 210 2.99 12.18 18.29
CA ALA A 210 3.74 12.04 17.05
C ALA A 210 4.05 10.54 16.84
N VAL A 211 4.38 10.11 15.63
CA VAL A 211 4.60 8.69 15.31
C VAL A 211 6.06 8.38 15.03
N GLU A 212 6.52 7.21 15.48
CA GLU A 212 7.61 6.48 14.79
C GLU A 212 6.93 5.50 13.83
N ALA A 213 6.88 5.88 12.56
CA ALA A 213 5.91 5.34 11.62
C ALA A 213 6.11 3.84 11.32
N ASN A 214 7.36 3.43 11.09
CA ASN A 214 7.73 2.03 10.83
C ASN A 214 7.71 1.17 12.10
N GLU A 215 7.79 1.78 13.28
CA GLU A 215 7.66 1.06 14.55
C GLU A 215 6.20 0.86 14.96
N HIS A 216 5.24 1.49 14.25
CA HIS A 216 3.82 1.54 14.61
C HIS A 216 3.61 1.99 16.06
N ARG A 217 4.25 3.13 16.41
CA ARG A 217 4.18 3.70 17.76
C ARG A 217 3.75 5.15 17.74
N VAL A 218 2.73 5.49 18.52
CA VAL A 218 2.39 6.88 18.83
C VAL A 218 3.10 7.28 20.11
N LEU A 219 4.01 8.23 20.02
CA LEU A 219 4.77 8.77 21.14
C LEU A 219 4.06 10.00 21.73
N PHE A 220 3.97 10.04 23.06
CA PHE A 220 3.44 11.18 23.79
C PHE A 220 4.56 11.99 24.47
N TYR A 221 4.50 13.31 24.34
CA TYR A 221 5.43 14.23 24.99
C TYR A 221 4.65 15.36 25.68
N LYS A 222 5.21 15.91 26.78
CA LYS A 222 4.71 17.14 27.41
C LYS A 222 5.65 18.31 27.22
N SER A 223 5.10 19.52 27.21
CA SER A 223 5.88 20.76 27.25
C SER A 223 5.16 21.86 28.03
N ASN A 224 5.94 22.70 28.71
CA ASN A 224 5.43 23.93 29.32
C ASN A 224 5.57 25.17 28.42
N ASP A 225 6.34 25.09 27.33
CA ASP A 225 6.74 26.24 26.51
C ASP A 225 6.78 25.97 24.99
N LEU A 226 6.29 24.80 24.55
CA LEU A 226 6.33 24.27 23.18
C LEU A 226 7.74 23.99 22.62
N LYS A 227 8.81 24.32 23.34
CA LYS A 227 10.20 24.22 22.89
C LYS A 227 10.93 23.06 23.54
N ASN A 228 10.71 22.86 24.83
CA ASN A 228 11.32 21.78 25.60
C ASN A 228 10.29 20.69 25.81
N TRP A 229 10.58 19.49 25.31
CA TRP A 229 9.65 18.36 25.31
C TRP A 229 10.20 17.21 26.16
N ASP A 230 9.45 16.83 27.19
CA ASP A 230 9.73 15.64 28.00
C ASP A 230 8.87 14.48 27.49
N TYR A 231 9.49 13.32 27.26
CA TYR A 231 8.76 12.10 26.91
C TYR A 231 7.83 11.69 28.07
N LEU A 232 6.60 11.30 27.72
CA LEU A 232 5.58 10.81 28.64
C LEU A 232 5.51 9.28 28.59
N ASP A 233 5.02 8.76 27.46
CA ASP A 233 4.74 7.34 27.23
C ASP A 233 4.56 7.08 25.72
N ASP A 234 4.31 5.84 25.32
CA ASP A 234 3.93 5.47 23.95
C ASP A 234 2.77 4.48 23.87
N PHE A 235 1.94 4.64 22.84
CA PHE A 235 0.99 3.64 22.40
C PHE A 235 1.65 2.76 21.33
N LYS A 236 1.75 1.46 21.65
CA LYS A 236 2.47 0.44 20.89
C LYS A 236 1.66 -0.11 19.71
N PRO A 237 2.26 -0.95 18.84
CA PRO A 237 1.53 -1.57 17.73
C PRO A 237 0.23 -2.24 18.22
N ALA A 238 -0.88 -1.96 17.55
CA ALA A 238 -2.21 -2.45 17.89
C ALA A 238 -3.11 -2.44 16.65
N ASN A 239 -4.00 -3.41 16.51
CA ASN A 239 -4.93 -3.51 15.39
C ASN A 239 -4.19 -3.45 14.03
N ALA A 240 -4.52 -2.51 13.13
CA ALA A 240 -3.93 -2.49 11.79
C ALA A 240 -2.48 -1.99 11.82
N THR A 241 -1.54 -2.81 11.36
CA THR A 241 -0.10 -2.53 11.26
C THR A 241 0.49 -2.96 9.92
N GLY A 242 -0.35 -3.10 8.88
CA GLY A 242 0.05 -3.51 7.53
C GLY A 242 0.91 -2.50 6.77
N GLY A 243 1.18 -1.34 7.36
CA GLY A 243 2.00 -0.26 6.82
C GLY A 243 2.17 0.86 7.84
N GLN A 244 2.80 1.93 7.39
CA GLN A 244 3.30 3.00 8.27
C GLN A 244 2.16 3.70 9.00
N TRP A 245 2.31 3.89 10.32
CA TRP A 245 1.42 4.75 11.10
C TRP A 245 1.76 6.22 10.89
N GLU A 246 0.75 7.03 10.60
CA GLU A 246 0.85 8.44 10.26
C GLU A 246 -0.26 9.25 10.94
N CYS A 247 -0.08 10.58 10.99
CA CYS A 247 -1.11 11.55 11.40
C CYS A 247 -1.92 11.14 12.65
N PRO A 248 -1.29 11.01 13.83
CA PRO A 248 -2.02 10.72 15.07
C PRO A 248 -2.85 11.93 15.53
N ASP A 249 -4.02 11.69 16.12
CA ASP A 249 -4.80 12.74 16.82
C ASP A 249 -5.45 12.19 18.09
N LEU A 250 -5.27 12.88 19.22
CA LEU A 250 -5.76 12.47 20.53
C LEU A 250 -6.70 13.55 21.10
N PHE A 251 -7.94 13.17 21.38
CA PHE A 251 -8.95 14.10 21.92
C PHE A 251 -10.01 13.43 22.78
N PRO A 252 -10.61 14.16 23.74
CA PRO A 252 -11.73 13.67 24.53
C PRO A 252 -13.07 13.87 23.79
N LEU A 253 -14.01 12.93 23.99
CA LEU A 253 -15.39 13.01 23.55
C LEU A 253 -16.34 12.49 24.64
N ALA A 254 -17.50 13.14 24.77
CA ALA A 254 -18.60 12.68 25.61
C ALA A 254 -19.38 11.57 24.90
N VAL A 255 -19.59 10.44 25.57
CA VAL A 255 -20.42 9.35 25.05
C VAL A 255 -21.89 9.77 25.11
N ASP A 256 -22.56 9.75 23.96
CA ASP A 256 -23.94 10.22 23.78
C ASP A 256 -24.18 11.67 24.25
N GLY A 257 -23.10 12.47 24.29
CA GLY A 257 -23.15 13.84 24.78
C GLY A 257 -23.22 14.00 26.31
N ASP A 258 -23.08 12.93 27.10
CA ASP A 258 -23.02 13.02 28.56
C ASP A 258 -21.65 13.53 29.04
N PRO A 259 -21.55 14.76 29.59
CA PRO A 259 -20.29 15.33 30.04
C PRO A 259 -19.67 14.60 31.23
N ASN A 260 -20.41 13.71 31.91
CA ASN A 260 -19.89 12.88 33.00
C ASN A 260 -19.32 11.55 32.51
N ASN A 261 -19.50 11.22 31.23
CA ASN A 261 -18.99 10.02 30.60
C ASN A 261 -18.08 10.40 29.42
N ILE A 262 -16.86 10.83 29.76
CA ILE A 262 -15.84 11.19 28.78
C ILE A 262 -14.95 9.99 28.49
N LYS A 263 -14.75 9.70 27.21
CA LYS A 263 -13.69 8.80 26.72
C LYS A 263 -12.70 9.61 25.89
N TRP A 264 -11.48 9.11 25.80
CA TRP A 264 -10.47 9.63 24.89
C TRP A 264 -10.44 8.77 23.64
N VAL A 265 -10.25 9.43 22.50
CA VAL A 265 -10.12 8.79 21.20
C VAL A 265 -8.73 9.09 20.67
N LEU A 266 -7.99 8.04 20.32
CA LEU A 266 -6.76 8.13 19.57
C LEU A 266 -7.02 7.69 18.13
N VAL A 267 -6.88 8.62 17.19
CA VAL A 267 -6.88 8.36 15.75
C VAL A 267 -5.45 8.07 15.31
N VAL A 268 -5.29 7.08 14.44
CA VAL A 268 -4.02 6.77 13.75
C VAL A 268 -4.33 6.44 12.30
N ASN A 269 -3.65 7.10 11.37
CA ASN A 269 -3.79 6.81 9.94
C ASN A 269 -2.72 5.81 9.52
N ILE A 270 -2.98 5.01 8.48
CA ILE A 270 -2.10 3.94 8.03
C ILE A 270 -1.93 3.92 6.51
N ASN A 271 -0.71 3.70 6.04
CA ASN A 271 -0.41 3.54 4.61
C ASN A 271 0.78 2.59 4.32
N PRO A 272 0.61 1.55 3.48
CA PRO A 272 -0.66 0.95 3.06
C PRO A 272 -1.29 0.12 4.20
N GLY A 273 -2.42 -0.54 3.96
CA GLY A 273 -2.99 -1.52 4.90
C GLY A 273 -4.32 -1.10 5.53
N ALA A 274 -5.00 -0.10 4.96
CA ALA A 274 -6.38 0.22 5.31
C ALA A 274 -7.36 -0.88 4.86
N VAL A 275 -8.56 -0.92 5.45
CA VAL A 275 -9.59 -1.94 5.15
C VAL A 275 -10.01 -1.98 3.69
N ALA A 276 -10.08 -0.83 3.03
CA ALA A 276 -10.38 -0.75 1.60
C ALA A 276 -9.11 -0.90 0.72
N GLY A 277 -7.92 -1.07 1.30
CA GLY A 277 -6.64 -1.06 0.59
C GLY A 277 -6.01 0.34 0.48
N GLY A 278 -4.70 0.35 0.24
CA GLY A 278 -3.91 1.58 0.27
C GLY A 278 -3.99 2.27 1.64
N SER A 279 -4.24 3.57 1.63
CA SER A 279 -4.22 4.43 2.82
C SER A 279 -5.60 4.66 3.45
N GLY A 280 -5.68 4.76 4.78
CA GLY A 280 -6.94 5.02 5.53
C GLY A 280 -6.71 5.31 7.01
N GLY A 281 -7.78 5.46 7.80
CA GLY A 281 -7.70 5.83 9.22
C GLY A 281 -8.37 4.82 10.16
N GLN A 282 -7.70 4.45 11.25
CA GLN A 282 -8.29 3.68 12.36
C GLN A 282 -8.38 4.54 13.63
N TYR A 283 -9.15 4.10 14.62
CA TYR A 283 -9.25 4.77 15.90
C TYR A 283 -9.34 3.79 17.07
N PHE A 284 -9.02 4.30 18.25
CA PHE A 284 -9.09 3.57 19.52
C PHE A 284 -9.87 4.40 20.52
N VAL A 285 -10.82 3.79 21.22
CA VAL A 285 -11.54 4.42 22.33
C VAL A 285 -10.94 3.94 23.64
N GLY A 286 -10.71 4.86 24.58
CA GLY A 286 -10.12 4.53 25.87
C GLY A 286 -10.07 5.70 26.83
N SER A 287 -8.97 5.79 27.58
CA SER A 287 -8.73 6.85 28.56
C SER A 287 -7.32 7.44 28.42
N PHE A 288 -7.18 8.73 28.74
CA PHE A 288 -5.88 9.40 28.83
C PHE A 288 -5.75 10.07 30.19
N ASN A 289 -4.76 9.66 30.97
CA ASN A 289 -4.55 10.17 32.33
C ASN A 289 -3.66 11.43 32.40
N GLY A 290 -3.30 12.00 31.24
CA GLY A 290 -2.33 13.09 31.10
C GLY A 290 -0.92 12.62 30.71
N THR A 291 -0.63 11.33 30.78
CA THR A 291 0.66 10.73 30.43
C THR A 291 0.48 9.55 29.47
N THR A 292 -0.38 8.60 29.84
CA THR A 292 -0.60 7.34 29.13
C THR A 292 -2.00 7.32 28.52
N PHE A 293 -2.09 6.89 27.26
CA PHE A 293 -3.35 6.48 26.65
C PHE A 293 -3.54 4.96 26.84
N THR A 294 -4.67 4.55 27.40
CA THR A 294 -5.03 3.14 27.57
C THR A 294 -6.28 2.84 26.74
N SER A 295 -6.09 2.03 25.70
CA SER A 295 -7.16 1.59 24.80
C SER A 295 -8.09 0.57 25.47
N GLU A 296 -9.38 0.67 25.17
CA GLU A 296 -10.43 -0.28 25.52
C GLU A 296 -10.97 -1.04 24.29
N THR A 297 -10.55 -0.65 23.07
CA THR A 297 -11.03 -1.22 21.79
C THR A 297 -9.91 -1.79 20.94
N THR A 298 -8.75 -2.07 21.53
CA THR A 298 -7.70 -2.87 20.88
C THR A 298 -8.13 -4.33 20.84
N ASP A 299 -8.08 -4.92 19.66
CA ASP A 299 -8.37 -6.33 19.45
C ASP A 299 -7.30 -7.20 20.10
N ALA A 300 -7.73 -8.26 20.79
CA ALA A 300 -6.83 -9.20 21.42
C ALA A 300 -6.01 -9.95 20.36
N ALA A 301 -4.68 -9.80 20.39
CA ALA A 301 -3.76 -10.38 19.41
C ALA A 301 -3.78 -11.92 19.41
N ASP A 302 -4.08 -12.53 20.56
CA ASP A 302 -4.14 -13.98 20.79
C ASP A 302 -5.51 -14.60 20.52
N VAL A 303 -6.48 -13.79 20.07
CA VAL A 303 -7.83 -14.27 19.74
C VAL A 303 -8.01 -14.24 18.22
N PRO A 304 -8.24 -15.37 17.56
CA PRO A 304 -8.50 -15.40 16.13
C PRO A 304 -9.85 -14.76 15.77
N PRO A 305 -10.04 -14.33 14.50
CA PRO A 305 -11.35 -13.91 14.00
C PRO A 305 -12.46 -14.93 14.30
N PRO A 306 -13.71 -14.49 14.51
CA PRO A 306 -14.84 -15.40 14.69
C PRO A 306 -15.01 -16.28 13.45
N GLY A 307 -14.96 -17.60 13.62
CA GLY A 307 -15.02 -18.50 12.48
C GLY A 307 -14.85 -19.97 12.83
N THR A 308 -14.64 -20.78 11.79
CA THR A 308 -14.39 -22.22 11.89
C THR A 308 -12.89 -22.47 11.72
N PRO A 309 -12.18 -23.00 12.74
CA PRO A 309 -10.77 -23.36 12.61
C PRO A 309 -10.55 -24.38 11.49
N VAL A 310 -9.57 -24.11 10.63
CA VAL A 310 -9.09 -25.00 9.57
C VAL A 310 -7.83 -25.73 10.04
N ALA A 311 -6.87 -25.00 10.62
CA ALA A 311 -5.64 -25.55 11.22
C ALA A 311 -4.97 -24.53 12.14
N GLY A 312 -4.46 -24.93 13.31
CA GLY A 312 -3.74 -24.01 14.22
C GLY A 312 -2.58 -24.67 14.97
N PHE A 313 -2.12 -25.85 14.53
CA PHE A 313 -0.89 -26.53 14.99
C PHE A 313 -0.68 -26.76 16.52
N ASN A 314 -1.71 -26.51 17.31
CA ASN A 314 -1.70 -26.58 18.78
C ASN A 314 -1.67 -28.02 19.35
N ALA A 315 -1.91 -29.04 18.52
CA ALA A 315 -1.97 -30.44 18.94
C ALA A 315 -0.58 -31.10 19.13
N GLY A 316 0.51 -30.39 18.82
CA GLY A 316 1.88 -30.93 18.93
C GLY A 316 2.23 -31.99 17.89
N SER A 317 1.42 -32.13 16.82
CA SER A 317 1.71 -33.02 15.69
C SER A 317 1.12 -32.47 14.40
N TYR A 318 1.73 -32.82 13.26
CA TYR A 318 1.19 -32.53 11.92
C TYR A 318 0.14 -33.55 11.47
N SER A 319 -0.70 -34.05 12.40
CA SER A 319 -1.75 -35.00 12.04
C SER A 319 -2.70 -34.41 10.99
N GLY A 320 -2.98 -35.16 9.93
CA GLY A 320 -3.77 -34.67 8.80
C GLY A 320 -2.99 -33.82 7.80
N TRP A 321 -1.68 -33.67 7.93
CA TRP A 321 -0.81 -33.02 6.95
C TRP A 321 0.15 -34.02 6.30
N ASN A 322 0.34 -33.87 5.00
CA ASN A 322 1.34 -34.58 4.23
C ASN A 322 2.62 -33.75 4.17
N VAL A 323 3.62 -34.09 4.98
CA VAL A 323 4.91 -33.38 5.05
C VAL A 323 5.91 -34.00 4.08
N GLN A 324 6.48 -33.19 3.21
CA GLN A 324 7.44 -33.57 2.18
C GLN A 324 8.71 -32.72 2.31
N ASN A 325 9.67 -33.25 3.07
CA ASN A 325 11.02 -32.67 3.17
C ASN A 325 11.88 -33.15 1.99
N ASP A 326 12.93 -32.39 1.65
CA ASP A 326 13.97 -32.83 0.73
C ASP A 326 14.51 -34.22 1.16
N PRO A 327 14.56 -35.23 0.27
CA PRO A 327 15.09 -36.56 0.61
C PRO A 327 16.52 -36.53 1.15
N SER A 328 17.32 -35.52 0.79
CA SER A 328 18.68 -35.33 1.31
C SER A 328 18.70 -34.84 2.77
N ASN A 329 17.58 -34.29 3.26
CA ASN A 329 17.40 -33.81 4.63
C ASN A 329 15.98 -34.11 5.13
N ALA A 330 15.68 -35.37 5.42
CA ALA A 330 14.34 -35.82 5.79
C ALA A 330 13.73 -35.15 7.05
N SER A 331 14.54 -34.46 7.86
CA SER A 331 14.10 -33.78 9.10
C SER A 331 13.79 -32.29 8.95
N ALA A 332 14.06 -31.67 7.79
CA ALA A 332 13.90 -30.23 7.58
C ALA A 332 13.32 -29.95 6.18
N PRO A 333 12.57 -28.85 5.98
CA PRO A 333 12.40 -27.69 6.86
C PRO A 333 11.36 -27.87 7.98
N TRP A 334 10.50 -28.90 7.94
CA TRP A 334 9.31 -28.91 8.81
C TRP A 334 9.46 -29.59 10.17
N GLY A 335 10.58 -30.27 10.46
CA GLY A 335 10.70 -31.08 11.67
C GLY A 335 9.72 -32.27 11.68
N SER A 336 9.54 -32.89 12.85
CA SER A 336 8.58 -34.02 13.04
C SER A 336 7.26 -33.60 13.72
N SER A 337 7.20 -32.38 14.23
CA SER A 337 6.07 -31.76 14.92
C SER A 337 6.14 -30.24 14.75
N PRO A 338 5.03 -29.51 14.94
CA PRO A 338 5.05 -28.05 15.06
C PRO A 338 6.11 -27.56 16.04
N ALA A 339 6.77 -26.44 15.72
CA ALA A 339 7.68 -25.78 16.64
C ALA A 339 6.87 -25.11 17.77
N THR A 340 7.44 -24.95 18.95
CA THR A 340 6.78 -24.28 20.09
C THR A 340 7.21 -22.82 20.24
N GLY A 341 7.69 -22.22 19.14
CA GLY A 341 8.28 -20.87 19.09
C GLY A 341 9.62 -20.86 18.33
N THR A 342 10.53 -19.98 18.76
CA THR A 342 11.85 -19.73 18.15
C THR A 342 12.73 -20.98 18.12
N LEU A 343 13.30 -21.29 16.95
CA LEU A 343 14.28 -22.36 16.77
C LEU A 343 15.73 -21.86 17.00
N ALA A 344 16.65 -22.81 17.22
CA ALA A 344 18.05 -22.47 17.46
C ALA A 344 18.68 -21.78 16.23
N GLY A 345 19.26 -20.59 16.43
CA GLY A 345 19.87 -19.79 15.36
C GLY A 345 18.90 -18.83 14.65
N GLN A 346 17.60 -18.90 14.98
CA GLN A 346 16.56 -18.02 14.46
C GLN A 346 16.47 -16.72 15.27
N GLN A 347 15.96 -15.66 14.67
CA GLN A 347 15.54 -14.46 15.39
C GLN A 347 14.27 -14.74 16.22
N GLU A 348 13.90 -13.85 17.14
CA GLU A 348 12.74 -14.08 18.02
C GLU A 348 11.43 -14.16 17.23
N VAL A 349 10.76 -15.31 17.29
CA VAL A 349 9.47 -15.55 16.66
C VAL A 349 8.34 -15.05 17.54
N THR A 350 7.47 -14.20 16.98
CA THR A 350 6.34 -13.59 17.69
C THR A 350 5.07 -13.60 16.82
N GLY A 351 3.89 -13.35 17.42
CA GLY A 351 2.62 -13.22 16.70
C GLY A 351 1.83 -14.51 16.47
N PHE A 352 2.44 -15.69 16.64
CA PHE A 352 1.74 -16.99 16.61
C PHE A 352 0.83 -17.18 17.83
N ILE A 353 -0.20 -18.04 17.70
CA ILE A 353 -1.23 -18.23 18.72
C ILE A 353 -1.21 -19.67 19.25
N GLY A 354 -1.16 -19.80 20.56
CA GLY A 354 -1.23 -21.09 21.24
C GLY A 354 0.13 -21.78 21.41
N ALA A 355 0.14 -23.11 21.30
CA ALA A 355 1.24 -23.97 21.72
C ALA A 355 2.22 -24.34 20.60
N GLY A 356 1.89 -24.11 19.32
CA GLY A 356 2.85 -24.36 18.25
C GLY A 356 2.45 -23.81 16.89
N LEU A 357 3.43 -23.73 15.99
CA LEU A 357 3.32 -23.18 14.64
C LEU A 357 4.08 -24.03 13.62
N VAL A 358 3.78 -23.83 12.34
CA VAL A 358 4.66 -24.28 11.25
C VAL A 358 5.85 -23.33 11.17
N ASN A 359 7.06 -23.87 11.28
CA ASN A 359 8.30 -23.11 11.21
C ASN A 359 9.29 -23.81 10.28
N GLY A 360 9.56 -23.22 9.12
CA GLY A 360 10.47 -23.77 8.11
C GLY A 360 11.96 -23.69 8.47
N PHE A 361 12.33 -22.95 9.53
CA PHE A 361 13.73 -22.70 9.87
C PHE A 361 14.47 -23.91 10.52
N HIS A 362 13.88 -25.12 10.51
CA HIS A 362 14.62 -26.28 11.05
C HIS A 362 15.90 -26.49 10.25
N ALA A 363 17.06 -26.42 10.94
CA ALA A 363 18.39 -26.48 10.34
C ALA A 363 18.76 -25.29 9.43
N GLY A 364 18.14 -24.12 9.65
CA GLY A 364 18.44 -22.85 8.97
C GLY A 364 17.58 -22.60 7.74
N ASP A 365 17.98 -21.65 6.89
CA ASP A 365 17.24 -21.20 5.69
C ASP A 365 17.48 -22.05 4.43
N SER A 366 18.42 -22.98 4.46
CA SER A 366 18.79 -23.76 3.26
C SER A 366 17.93 -25.00 2.98
N PRO A 367 17.31 -25.68 3.97
CA PRO A 367 16.43 -26.81 3.70
C PRO A 367 15.17 -26.41 2.93
N VAL A 368 14.68 -27.32 2.08
CA VAL A 368 13.48 -27.10 1.27
C VAL A 368 12.48 -28.23 1.44
N GLY A 369 11.20 -27.92 1.32
CA GLY A 369 10.11 -28.87 1.43
C GLY A 369 8.75 -28.22 1.28
N ALA A 370 7.72 -29.04 1.29
CA ALA A 370 6.34 -28.60 1.29
C ALA A 370 5.52 -29.43 2.25
N MET A 371 4.43 -28.88 2.75
CA MET A 371 3.41 -29.63 3.47
C MET A 371 2.02 -29.23 3.00
N GLU A 372 1.13 -30.22 2.90
CA GLU A 372 -0.24 -30.02 2.43
C GLU A 372 -1.24 -30.59 3.43
N SER A 373 -2.28 -29.81 3.74
CA SER A 373 -3.34 -30.23 4.66
C SER A 373 -4.23 -31.31 4.02
N ALA A 374 -4.99 -32.03 4.85
CA ALA A 374 -6.17 -32.74 4.38
C ALA A 374 -7.14 -31.77 3.68
N THR A 375 -7.93 -32.30 2.74
CA THR A 375 -8.91 -31.48 2.04
C THR A 375 -10.07 -31.10 2.95
N PHE A 376 -10.56 -29.86 2.81
CA PHE A 376 -11.74 -29.33 3.49
C PHE A 376 -12.69 -28.68 2.49
N THR A 377 -13.96 -28.54 2.87
CA THR A 377 -14.94 -27.77 2.09
C THR A 377 -14.89 -26.32 2.53
N VAL A 378 -14.71 -25.39 1.58
CA VAL A 378 -14.70 -23.94 1.86
C VAL A 378 -16.05 -23.53 2.47
N PRO A 379 -16.10 -23.14 3.76
CA PRO A 379 -17.37 -23.01 4.48
C PRO A 379 -17.87 -21.57 4.57
N LYS A 380 -17.02 -20.59 4.23
CA LYS A 380 -17.16 -19.16 4.56
C LYS A 380 -16.49 -18.31 3.49
N ASP A 381 -16.74 -16.99 3.53
CA ASP A 381 -16.24 -16.03 2.54
C ASP A 381 -14.73 -15.78 2.62
N TYR A 382 -14.13 -15.90 3.80
CA TYR A 382 -12.72 -15.61 4.00
C TYR A 382 -11.98 -16.76 4.66
N ILE A 383 -10.69 -16.90 4.33
CA ILE A 383 -9.72 -17.66 5.12
C ILE A 383 -8.72 -16.65 5.69
N ASN A 384 -8.73 -16.49 7.02
CA ASN A 384 -7.74 -15.73 7.77
C ASN A 384 -6.65 -16.66 8.28
N PHE A 385 -5.40 -16.21 8.30
CA PHE A 385 -4.29 -16.99 8.83
C PHE A 385 -3.12 -16.09 9.18
N LEU A 386 -2.20 -16.60 10.00
CA LEU A 386 -0.97 -15.95 10.38
C LEU A 386 0.17 -16.43 9.49
N THR A 387 1.01 -15.52 9.01
CA THR A 387 2.23 -15.90 8.28
C THR A 387 3.38 -14.91 8.50
N GLY A 388 4.59 -15.45 8.56
CA GLY A 388 5.86 -14.74 8.67
C GLY A 388 6.92 -15.45 7.84
N GLY A 389 8.19 -15.13 8.01
CA GLY A 389 9.31 -15.63 7.23
C GLY A 389 9.50 -14.85 5.92
N GLY A 390 10.08 -15.51 4.92
CA GLY A 390 10.55 -14.91 3.67
C GLY A 390 9.46 -14.43 2.72
N ASN A 391 9.79 -13.35 2.02
CA ASN A 391 8.97 -12.71 1.00
C ASN A 391 9.34 -13.17 -0.41
N HIS A 392 9.25 -14.47 -0.67
CA HIS A 392 9.58 -15.07 -1.96
C HIS A 392 8.32 -15.59 -2.66
N PRO A 393 7.58 -14.75 -3.41
CA PRO A 393 6.39 -15.20 -4.13
C PRO A 393 6.78 -16.08 -5.33
N GLN A 394 5.91 -17.02 -5.69
CA GLN A 394 6.04 -17.78 -6.93
C GLN A 394 5.88 -16.86 -8.14
N LYS A 395 6.81 -16.93 -9.11
CA LYS A 395 6.71 -16.09 -10.32
C LYS A 395 5.86 -16.79 -11.39
N PRO A 396 5.12 -16.03 -12.22
CA PRO A 396 4.37 -16.61 -13.33
C PRO A 396 5.24 -17.46 -14.25
N GLY A 397 4.78 -18.66 -14.56
CA GLY A 397 5.49 -19.61 -15.43
C GLY A 397 6.47 -20.53 -14.71
N GLU A 398 6.67 -20.36 -13.39
CA GLU A 398 7.43 -21.30 -12.57
C GLU A 398 6.58 -22.52 -12.14
N GLN A 399 7.24 -23.55 -11.62
CA GLN A 399 6.64 -24.73 -11.00
C GLN A 399 7.33 -25.07 -9.68
N SER A 400 6.65 -25.67 -8.71
CA SER A 400 7.23 -25.90 -7.38
C SER A 400 8.31 -26.99 -7.33
N GLY A 401 8.32 -27.94 -8.27
CA GLY A 401 9.32 -29.02 -8.33
C GLY A 401 10.17 -29.00 -9.60
N ASN A 402 10.96 -30.06 -9.81
CA ASN A 402 11.78 -30.23 -11.02
C ASN A 402 11.14 -31.15 -12.05
N GLN A 403 9.81 -31.12 -12.20
CA GLN A 403 9.15 -31.98 -13.17
C GLN A 403 9.63 -31.63 -14.60
N ALA A 404 10.07 -32.65 -15.34
CA ALA A 404 10.45 -32.51 -16.73
C ALA A 404 9.24 -32.16 -17.61
N PRO A 405 9.39 -31.30 -18.64
CA PRO A 405 8.30 -31.04 -19.58
C PRO A 405 7.97 -32.28 -20.40
N PRO A 406 6.76 -32.35 -21.01
CA PRO A 406 6.41 -33.43 -21.92
C PRO A 406 7.35 -33.49 -23.14
N GLY A 407 7.95 -34.65 -23.38
CA GLY A 407 8.83 -34.86 -24.53
C GLY A 407 9.63 -36.14 -24.47
N TYR A 408 10.60 -36.27 -25.38
CA TYR A 408 11.54 -37.39 -25.41
C TYR A 408 12.85 -37.00 -24.71
N LEU A 409 13.31 -37.84 -23.79
CA LEU A 409 14.61 -37.66 -23.13
C LEU A 409 15.75 -37.88 -24.13
N LEU A 410 16.54 -36.83 -24.38
CA LEU A 410 17.79 -36.97 -25.11
C LEU A 410 18.80 -37.69 -24.21
N PHE A 411 19.51 -38.66 -24.79
CA PHE A 411 20.58 -39.40 -24.12
C PHE A 411 20.14 -40.08 -22.82
N ASP A 412 18.89 -40.53 -22.75
CA ASP A 412 18.26 -41.17 -21.58
C ASP A 412 18.40 -40.36 -20.29
N GLY A 413 18.47 -39.01 -20.39
CA GLY A 413 18.69 -38.14 -19.24
C GLY A 413 20.03 -38.40 -18.51
N PHE A 414 21.00 -39.04 -19.17
CA PHE A 414 22.26 -39.53 -18.60
C PHE A 414 22.15 -40.72 -17.63
N ASP A 415 20.96 -41.32 -17.46
CA ASP A 415 20.75 -42.45 -16.55
C ASP A 415 21.04 -43.83 -17.15
N TYR A 416 21.61 -43.90 -18.35
CA TYR A 416 22.01 -45.16 -18.99
C TYR A 416 23.15 -45.89 -18.23
N PRO A 417 23.33 -47.21 -18.45
CA PRO A 417 24.44 -47.96 -17.89
C PRO A 417 25.77 -47.64 -18.61
N GLY A 418 26.87 -47.49 -17.86
CA GLY A 418 28.23 -47.26 -18.39
C GLY A 418 28.69 -45.81 -18.30
N THR A 419 29.70 -45.46 -19.10
CA THR A 419 30.32 -44.11 -19.14
C THR A 419 29.86 -43.30 -20.35
N LEU A 420 30.09 -41.98 -20.35
CA LEU A 420 29.78 -41.10 -21.50
C LEU A 420 30.33 -41.63 -22.84
N THR A 421 31.57 -42.13 -22.86
CA THR A 421 32.19 -42.63 -24.10
C THR A 421 31.57 -43.96 -24.58
N ASN A 422 31.05 -44.79 -23.67
CA ASN A 422 30.26 -45.97 -24.06
C ASN A 422 28.97 -45.57 -24.80
N ALA A 423 28.40 -44.42 -24.46
CA ALA A 423 27.23 -43.83 -25.13
C ALA A 423 27.61 -42.93 -26.33
N GLY A 424 28.88 -42.93 -26.76
CA GLY A 424 29.32 -42.23 -27.97
C GLY A 424 29.65 -40.75 -27.80
N TRP A 425 29.70 -40.23 -26.57
CA TRP A 425 30.17 -38.87 -26.30
C TRP A 425 31.69 -38.75 -26.46
N GLN A 426 32.13 -37.58 -26.91
CA GLN A 426 33.54 -37.24 -27.10
C GLN A 426 33.98 -36.25 -26.03
N LEU A 427 35.04 -36.61 -25.30
CA LEU A 427 35.62 -35.80 -24.23
C LEU A 427 37.00 -35.32 -24.65
N THR A 428 37.34 -34.08 -24.29
CA THR A 428 38.66 -33.48 -24.51
C THR A 428 39.12 -32.76 -23.25
N GLY A 429 40.43 -32.47 -23.16
CA GLY A 429 41.00 -31.75 -22.02
C GLY A 429 41.10 -32.63 -20.78
N ASP A 430 40.68 -32.10 -19.64
CA ASP A 430 40.81 -32.72 -18.31
C ASP A 430 39.67 -33.69 -17.95
N PHE A 431 38.67 -33.87 -18.83
CA PHE A 431 37.49 -34.69 -18.53
C PHE A 431 37.71 -36.19 -18.72
N GLU A 432 37.34 -36.97 -17.71
CA GLU A 432 37.50 -38.42 -17.64
C GLU A 432 36.16 -39.15 -17.82
N ALA A 433 36.11 -40.12 -18.73
CA ALA A 433 34.90 -40.91 -18.98
C ALA A 433 34.41 -41.66 -17.73
N ALA A 434 35.32 -42.15 -16.88
CA ALA A 434 34.94 -42.89 -15.66
C ALA A 434 34.23 -42.03 -14.60
N ARG A 435 34.29 -40.70 -14.73
CA ARG A 435 33.69 -39.74 -13.79
C ARG A 435 32.39 -39.12 -14.30
N ASN A 436 32.00 -39.42 -15.55
CA ASN A 436 30.75 -38.93 -16.13
C ASN A 436 29.95 -40.06 -16.81
N PRO A 437 28.61 -40.06 -16.64
CA PRO A 437 27.82 -39.10 -15.87
C PRO A 437 27.97 -39.30 -14.35
N SER A 438 28.12 -38.20 -13.60
CA SER A 438 28.33 -38.19 -12.14
C SER A 438 27.03 -38.45 -11.38
N THR A 439 27.18 -38.97 -10.16
CA THR A 439 26.12 -39.09 -9.15
C THR A 439 26.27 -38.08 -8.01
N ALA A 440 27.35 -37.28 -7.99
CA ALA A 440 27.64 -36.29 -6.95
C ALA A 440 27.72 -34.85 -7.51
N GLY A 441 27.47 -33.89 -6.60
CA GLY A 441 27.38 -32.44 -6.86
C GLY A 441 26.23 -31.98 -7.77
N GLY A 442 25.65 -30.81 -7.57
CA GLY A 442 24.51 -30.36 -8.38
C GLY A 442 23.17 -30.72 -7.73
N GLU A 443 22.68 -29.81 -6.91
CA GLU A 443 21.40 -29.93 -6.23
C GLU A 443 20.27 -29.95 -7.26
N PHE A 444 19.17 -30.62 -6.94
CA PHE A 444 17.98 -30.72 -7.80
C PHE A 444 18.15 -31.53 -9.10
N ALA A 445 19.27 -32.22 -9.26
CA ALA A 445 19.45 -33.19 -10.33
C ALA A 445 18.41 -34.33 -10.28
N ILE A 446 18.05 -34.85 -11.45
CA ILE A 446 17.16 -35.98 -11.66
C ILE A 446 18.02 -37.14 -12.15
N GLY A 447 18.61 -37.87 -11.20
CA GLY A 447 19.48 -39.01 -11.51
C GLY A 447 20.94 -38.63 -11.69
N LYS A 448 21.59 -39.24 -12.69
CA LYS A 448 22.99 -38.93 -13.06
C LYS A 448 23.03 -37.71 -13.97
N ARG A 449 24.14 -36.98 -13.93
CA ARG A 449 24.33 -35.73 -14.70
C ARG A 449 25.74 -35.58 -15.24
N ILE A 450 25.92 -34.71 -16.22
CA ILE A 450 27.26 -34.24 -16.56
C ILE A 450 27.66 -33.18 -15.54
N ASN A 451 28.79 -33.37 -14.87
CA ASN A 451 29.33 -32.42 -13.89
C ASN A 451 30.80 -32.14 -14.24
N THR A 452 31.12 -30.93 -14.69
CA THR A 452 32.51 -30.61 -15.08
C THR A 452 33.43 -30.37 -13.89
N PHE A 453 32.88 -30.09 -12.71
CA PHE A 453 33.65 -30.00 -11.46
C PHE A 453 34.21 -31.38 -11.08
N GLU A 454 33.34 -32.37 -10.97
CA GLU A 454 33.76 -33.72 -10.59
C GLU A 454 34.26 -34.55 -11.78
N GLY A 455 34.05 -34.07 -12.99
CA GLY A 455 34.35 -34.76 -14.23
C GLY A 455 35.83 -34.93 -14.57
N GLY A 456 36.72 -34.36 -13.77
CA GLY A 456 38.17 -34.44 -13.89
C GLY A 456 38.86 -34.19 -12.55
N ALA A 457 40.19 -34.33 -12.50
CA ALA A 457 40.94 -34.29 -11.25
C ALA A 457 41.14 -32.89 -10.64
N LYS A 458 40.79 -31.80 -11.35
CA LYS A 458 41.14 -30.42 -10.98
C LYS A 458 39.96 -29.57 -10.50
N ALA A 459 38.80 -30.17 -10.24
CA ALA A 459 37.62 -29.48 -9.72
C ALA A 459 37.21 -28.27 -10.59
N ASP A 460 37.01 -27.09 -9.98
CA ASP A 460 36.76 -25.78 -10.60
C ASP A 460 37.80 -25.32 -11.65
N ASN A 461 38.91 -26.06 -11.82
CA ASN A 461 39.94 -25.76 -12.81
C ASN A 461 40.07 -26.84 -13.88
N ASN A 462 39.12 -27.78 -13.98
CA ASN A 462 39.03 -28.68 -15.11
C ASN A 462 38.66 -27.87 -16.36
N VAL A 463 39.40 -28.06 -17.46
CA VAL A 463 39.06 -27.45 -18.74
C VAL A 463 38.97 -28.48 -19.87
N GLY A 464 38.08 -28.26 -20.83
CA GLY A 464 37.85 -29.15 -21.95
C GLY A 464 36.47 -28.98 -22.59
N THR A 465 36.09 -29.97 -23.40
CA THR A 465 34.73 -30.04 -23.96
C THR A 465 34.17 -31.46 -23.87
N ILE A 466 32.85 -31.56 -23.74
CA ILE A 466 32.08 -32.80 -23.73
C ILE A 466 31.01 -32.69 -24.83
N THR A 467 31.14 -33.46 -25.91
CA THR A 467 30.31 -33.35 -27.12
C THR A 467 29.49 -34.63 -27.36
N SER A 468 28.19 -34.48 -27.61
CA SER A 468 27.27 -35.59 -27.79
C SER A 468 27.42 -36.30 -29.15
N PRO A 469 26.87 -37.52 -29.29
CA PRO A 469 26.46 -38.06 -30.59
C PRO A 469 25.47 -37.15 -31.31
N GLU A 470 25.26 -37.41 -32.60
CA GLU A 470 24.26 -36.71 -33.40
C GLU A 470 22.83 -37.16 -33.06
N PHE A 471 21.90 -36.21 -33.10
CA PHE A 471 20.46 -36.47 -32.96
C PHE A 471 19.67 -35.54 -33.89
N TYR A 472 18.41 -35.88 -34.13
CA TYR A 472 17.51 -35.08 -34.97
C TYR A 472 16.63 -34.17 -34.12
N LEU A 473 16.45 -32.92 -34.58
CA LEU A 473 15.53 -31.96 -33.99
C LEU A 473 14.10 -32.21 -34.49
N THR A 474 13.41 -33.14 -33.86
CA THR A 474 12.03 -33.57 -34.22
C THR A 474 10.93 -32.84 -33.45
N ASN A 475 11.28 -31.81 -32.69
CA ASN A 475 10.32 -31.01 -31.92
C ASN A 475 10.79 -29.55 -31.78
N ASN A 476 10.00 -28.72 -31.11
CA ASN A 476 10.18 -27.27 -31.09
C ASN A 476 11.02 -26.77 -29.92
N ASN A 477 11.15 -27.53 -28.84
CA ASN A 477 11.84 -27.09 -27.63
C ASN A 477 12.90 -28.11 -27.18
N ILE A 478 14.08 -27.61 -26.81
CA ILE A 478 15.04 -28.36 -25.99
C ILE A 478 15.06 -27.76 -24.60
N ALA A 479 14.55 -28.51 -23.64
CA ALA A 479 14.61 -28.22 -22.23
C ALA A 479 15.77 -28.98 -21.58
N PHE A 480 16.40 -28.41 -20.56
CA PHE A 480 17.45 -29.08 -19.79
C PHE A 480 17.67 -28.42 -18.43
N LEU A 481 18.14 -29.18 -17.46
CA LEU A 481 18.53 -28.69 -16.15
C LEU A 481 19.98 -28.20 -16.19
N LEU A 482 20.22 -26.95 -15.76
CA LEU A 482 21.56 -26.37 -15.75
C LEU A 482 21.84 -25.66 -14.43
N GLY A 483 22.99 -25.99 -13.84
CA GLY A 483 23.63 -25.28 -12.73
C GLY A 483 25.10 -24.97 -13.06
N GLY A 484 25.81 -24.41 -12.09
CA GLY A 484 27.21 -24.02 -12.17
C GLY A 484 27.43 -22.53 -12.46
N GLY A 485 28.63 -22.19 -12.91
CA GLY A 485 29.08 -20.81 -13.09
C GLY A 485 28.43 -20.05 -14.23
N ASN A 486 28.38 -18.73 -14.07
CA ASN A 486 27.90 -17.77 -15.06
C ASN A 486 29.09 -17.07 -15.73
N ARG A 487 29.46 -17.48 -16.94
CA ARG A 487 30.51 -16.82 -17.75
C ARG A 487 29.94 -16.42 -19.12
N PRO A 488 29.42 -15.18 -19.25
CA PRO A 488 28.83 -14.69 -20.51
C PRO A 488 29.83 -14.50 -21.65
N ASP A 489 31.13 -14.59 -21.38
CA ASP A 489 32.21 -14.49 -22.38
C ASP A 489 32.35 -15.76 -23.26
N GLY A 490 31.52 -16.77 -23.02
CA GLY A 490 31.48 -18.02 -23.77
C GLY A 490 32.51 -19.05 -23.33
N GLN A 491 33.28 -18.78 -22.27
CA GLN A 491 34.26 -19.73 -21.74
C GLN A 491 33.61 -20.91 -21.01
N LEU A 492 32.39 -20.75 -20.49
CA LEU A 492 31.68 -21.77 -19.72
C LEU A 492 30.22 -21.82 -20.16
N GLN A 493 29.85 -22.74 -21.05
CA GLN A 493 28.49 -22.81 -21.60
C GLN A 493 28.13 -24.17 -22.19
N VAL A 494 26.83 -24.47 -22.21
CA VAL A 494 26.23 -25.53 -23.05
C VAL A 494 25.86 -24.92 -24.38
N GLU A 495 26.16 -25.61 -25.48
CA GLU A 495 25.91 -25.18 -26.85
C GLU A 495 25.07 -26.20 -27.62
N LEU A 496 24.10 -25.72 -28.39
CA LEU A 496 23.46 -26.48 -29.46
C LEU A 496 24.20 -26.22 -30.77
N LEU A 497 24.78 -27.27 -31.34
CA LEU A 497 25.44 -27.22 -32.64
C LEU A 497 24.49 -27.74 -33.72
N VAL A 498 24.22 -26.96 -34.75
CA VAL A 498 23.52 -27.40 -35.97
C VAL A 498 24.48 -27.26 -37.14
N ASN A 499 24.69 -28.35 -37.88
CA ASN A 499 25.73 -28.43 -38.93
C ASN A 499 27.14 -28.00 -38.44
N GLY A 500 27.46 -28.30 -37.17
CA GLY A 500 28.74 -27.97 -36.55
C GLY A 500 28.89 -26.52 -36.07
N VAL A 501 27.87 -25.66 -36.24
CA VAL A 501 27.88 -24.26 -35.81
C VAL A 501 27.04 -24.09 -34.55
N PRO A 502 27.53 -23.41 -33.49
CA PRO A 502 26.72 -23.05 -32.34
C PRO A 502 25.58 -22.11 -32.73
N VAL A 503 24.34 -22.56 -32.54
CA VAL A 503 23.11 -21.79 -32.83
C VAL A 503 22.36 -21.35 -31.57
N ARG A 504 22.65 -21.98 -30.43
CA ARG A 504 22.18 -21.58 -29.09
C ARG A 504 23.28 -21.84 -28.08
N THR A 505 23.38 -20.99 -27.07
CA THR A 505 24.28 -21.18 -25.94
C THR A 505 23.60 -20.79 -24.63
N THR A 506 24.00 -21.40 -23.51
CA THR A 506 23.52 -21.06 -22.16
C THR A 506 24.57 -21.39 -21.12
N THR A 507 24.80 -20.49 -20.18
CA THR A 507 25.69 -20.65 -19.03
C THR A 507 24.88 -20.76 -17.73
N GLY A 508 25.52 -21.13 -16.63
CA GLY A 508 24.90 -21.25 -15.31
C GLY A 508 24.63 -19.90 -14.65
N THR A 509 24.32 -19.91 -13.36
CA THR A 509 23.95 -18.72 -12.57
C THR A 509 24.80 -18.54 -11.32
N ASN A 510 26.01 -19.12 -11.28
CA ASN A 510 26.84 -19.24 -10.07
C ASN A 510 26.08 -19.92 -8.93
N SER A 511 25.42 -21.04 -9.23
CA SER A 511 24.65 -21.80 -8.25
C SER A 511 24.88 -23.30 -8.42
N GLY A 512 24.92 -24.03 -7.31
CA GLY A 512 24.92 -25.49 -7.32
C GLY A 512 23.54 -26.07 -7.66
N ASP A 513 22.48 -25.27 -7.55
CA ASP A 513 21.12 -25.65 -7.90
C ASP A 513 20.96 -25.73 -9.41
N LEU A 514 20.55 -26.91 -9.89
CA LEU A 514 20.09 -27.05 -11.26
C LEU A 514 18.67 -26.49 -11.38
N ASN A 515 18.44 -25.72 -12.44
CA ASN A 515 17.11 -25.25 -12.80
C ASN A 515 16.89 -25.35 -14.32
N TRP A 516 15.63 -25.45 -14.73
CA TRP A 516 15.23 -25.63 -16.12
C TRP A 516 15.60 -24.43 -16.97
N LYS A 517 16.26 -24.71 -18.09
CA LYS A 517 16.50 -23.82 -19.22
C LYS A 517 15.75 -24.35 -20.42
N ASN A 518 15.44 -23.47 -21.36
CA ASN A 518 14.75 -23.83 -22.58
C ASN A 518 15.35 -23.12 -23.80
N TRP A 519 15.48 -23.86 -24.90
CA TRP A 519 15.75 -23.33 -26.22
C TRP A 519 14.59 -23.61 -27.17
N ASP A 520 14.05 -22.56 -27.78
CA ASP A 520 13.22 -22.71 -28.98
C ASP A 520 14.12 -23.06 -30.17
N VAL A 521 13.88 -24.25 -30.72
CA VAL A 521 14.59 -24.86 -31.85
C VAL A 521 13.68 -25.10 -33.05
N SER A 522 12.45 -24.57 -33.05
CA SER A 522 11.47 -24.74 -34.13
C SER A 522 12.02 -24.44 -35.53
N GLN A 523 12.84 -23.40 -35.66
CA GLN A 523 13.49 -23.01 -36.93
C GLN A 523 14.50 -24.06 -37.47
N TYR A 524 14.94 -25.00 -36.63
CA TYR A 524 15.89 -26.05 -36.98
C TYR A 524 15.23 -27.43 -37.07
N PHE A 525 13.89 -27.48 -37.10
CA PHE A 525 13.15 -28.73 -37.19
C PHE A 525 13.64 -29.59 -38.36
N GLY A 526 13.85 -30.89 -38.10
CA GLY A 526 14.36 -31.88 -39.05
C GLY A 526 15.87 -31.87 -39.26
N GLN A 527 16.61 -30.90 -38.70
CA GLN A 527 18.07 -30.84 -38.84
C GLN A 527 18.78 -31.75 -37.84
N VAL A 528 20.00 -32.15 -38.21
CA VAL A 528 20.91 -32.91 -37.33
C VAL A 528 21.64 -31.93 -36.40
N ALA A 529 21.71 -32.27 -35.12
CA ALA A 529 22.33 -31.46 -34.09
C ALA A 529 23.25 -32.27 -33.16
N ARG A 530 24.10 -31.54 -32.42
CA ARG A 530 24.88 -32.04 -31.29
C ARG A 530 24.79 -31.07 -30.11
N ILE A 531 24.94 -31.59 -28.90
CA ILE A 531 25.17 -30.80 -27.70
C ILE A 531 26.67 -30.75 -27.43
N ARG A 532 27.20 -29.56 -27.12
CA ARG A 532 28.59 -29.40 -26.68
C ARG A 532 28.63 -28.60 -25.39
N ILE A 533 29.17 -29.18 -24.33
CA ILE A 533 29.51 -28.48 -23.10
C ILE A 533 30.94 -27.98 -23.26
N VAL A 534 31.12 -26.66 -23.13
CA VAL A 534 32.40 -25.96 -23.18
C VAL A 534 32.72 -25.48 -21.78
N ASP A 535 33.88 -25.89 -21.27
CA ASP A 535 34.40 -25.42 -20.00
C ASP A 535 35.88 -25.07 -20.19
N ASN A 536 36.17 -23.80 -20.34
CA ASN A 536 37.53 -23.26 -20.40
C ASN A 536 37.76 -22.28 -19.24
N ALA A 537 36.87 -22.28 -18.24
CA ALA A 537 36.94 -21.38 -17.10
C ALA A 537 37.78 -22.01 -15.99
N THR A 538 38.42 -21.16 -15.18
CA THR A 538 39.15 -21.58 -13.97
C THR A 538 38.78 -20.67 -12.81
N GLY A 539 39.10 -21.11 -11.59
CA GLY A 539 38.76 -20.42 -10.35
C GLY A 539 37.32 -20.69 -9.90
N PRO A 540 36.84 -19.98 -8.87
CA PRO A 540 35.51 -20.21 -8.31
C PRO A 540 34.42 -20.22 -9.37
N TRP A 541 33.52 -21.21 -9.29
CA TRP A 541 32.46 -21.44 -10.27
C TRP A 541 32.98 -21.70 -11.70
N GLY A 542 34.18 -22.26 -11.83
CA GLY A 542 34.74 -22.73 -13.10
C GLY A 542 34.22 -24.13 -13.46
N HIS A 543 32.89 -24.30 -13.43
CA HIS A 543 32.24 -25.57 -13.79
C HIS A 543 30.76 -25.40 -14.16
N LEU A 544 30.20 -26.37 -14.87
CA LEU A 544 28.77 -26.54 -15.12
C LEU A 544 28.30 -27.91 -14.66
N THR A 545 27.02 -27.97 -14.28
CA THR A 545 26.30 -29.23 -14.12
C THR A 545 25.08 -29.23 -15.04
N LEU A 546 25.01 -30.21 -15.96
CA LEU A 546 23.96 -30.36 -16.95
C LEU A 546 23.25 -31.69 -16.75
N ASP A 547 21.92 -31.65 -16.70
CA ASP A 547 21.09 -32.83 -16.50
C ASP A 547 19.81 -32.80 -17.36
N ASN A 548 19.19 -33.97 -17.53
CA ASN A 548 17.82 -34.19 -17.94
C ASN A 548 17.37 -33.37 -19.18
N MET A 549 18.04 -33.61 -20.32
CA MET A 549 17.71 -32.92 -21.57
C MET A 549 16.47 -33.53 -22.24
N VAL A 550 15.46 -32.72 -22.55
CA VAL A 550 14.18 -33.14 -23.14
C VAL A 550 13.93 -32.39 -24.44
N LEU A 551 13.68 -33.14 -25.51
CA LEU A 551 13.18 -32.59 -26.78
C LEU A 551 11.65 -32.72 -26.82
N GLY A 552 10.95 -31.61 -26.68
CA GLY A 552 9.51 -31.56 -26.41
C GLY A 552 8.76 -30.49 -27.20
N SER A 553 7.42 -30.57 -27.13
CA SER A 553 6.52 -29.61 -27.78
C SER A 553 6.29 -28.36 -26.95
N GLU A 554 6.54 -28.44 -25.64
CA GLU A 554 6.34 -27.38 -24.68
C GLU A 554 7.68 -26.95 -24.06
N PRO A 555 7.84 -25.66 -23.72
CA PRO A 555 9.02 -25.21 -22.99
C PRO A 555 9.00 -25.73 -21.55
N ALA A 556 10.18 -25.98 -20.97
CA ALA A 556 10.26 -26.25 -19.55
C ALA A 556 9.89 -25.04 -18.69
N LYS A 557 9.30 -25.32 -17.54
CA LYS A 557 9.02 -24.33 -16.51
C LYS A 557 10.16 -24.33 -15.48
N PRO A 558 10.78 -23.18 -15.18
CA PRO A 558 11.74 -23.08 -14.09
C PRO A 558 11.13 -23.52 -12.76
N ARG A 559 11.92 -24.18 -11.92
CA ARG A 559 11.59 -24.40 -10.52
C ARG A 559 11.48 -23.05 -9.81
N SER A 560 10.44 -22.86 -9.02
CA SER A 560 10.23 -21.68 -8.18
C SER A 560 11.12 -21.72 -6.95
N SER A 561 11.61 -20.58 -6.49
CA SER A 561 12.29 -20.42 -5.20
C SER A 561 11.37 -19.80 -4.14
N GLU A 562 10.12 -20.26 -4.11
CA GLU A 562 9.05 -19.65 -3.30
C GLU A 562 9.12 -20.04 -1.82
N THR A 563 8.71 -19.13 -0.95
CA THR A 563 8.39 -19.34 0.47
C THR A 563 6.96 -18.87 0.67
N THR A 564 5.99 -19.76 0.52
CA THR A 564 4.57 -19.39 0.33
C THR A 564 3.61 -20.25 1.15
N VAL A 565 2.50 -19.63 1.52
CA VAL A 565 1.27 -20.30 1.93
C VAL A 565 0.28 -20.19 0.78
N ASN A 566 -0.32 -21.31 0.37
CA ASN A 566 -1.16 -21.39 -0.82
C ASN A 566 -2.51 -22.02 -0.51
N LEU A 567 -3.57 -21.48 -1.09
CA LEU A 567 -4.86 -22.16 -1.18
C LEU A 567 -4.91 -22.95 -2.48
N VAL A 568 -5.11 -24.25 -2.36
CA VAL A 568 -5.25 -25.17 -3.50
C VAL A 568 -6.70 -25.59 -3.61
N VAL A 569 -7.38 -25.20 -4.69
CA VAL A 569 -8.77 -25.62 -4.99
C VAL A 569 -8.73 -26.51 -6.22
N ASN A 570 -9.33 -27.70 -6.12
CA ASN A 570 -9.33 -28.69 -7.22
C ASN A 570 -7.93 -28.97 -7.82
N GLY A 571 -6.90 -28.99 -6.99
CA GLY A 571 -5.51 -29.24 -7.40
C GLY A 571 -4.76 -28.04 -8.00
N GLN A 572 -5.40 -26.87 -8.11
CA GLN A 572 -4.79 -25.64 -8.60
C GLN A 572 -4.58 -24.64 -7.47
N THR A 573 -3.41 -24.00 -7.42
CA THR A 573 -3.18 -22.86 -6.54
C THR A 573 -4.01 -21.67 -7.02
N VAL A 574 -4.95 -21.21 -6.19
CA VAL A 574 -5.87 -20.10 -6.51
C VAL A 574 -5.63 -18.85 -5.67
N ARG A 575 -4.90 -18.98 -4.56
CA ARG A 575 -4.41 -17.89 -3.72
C ARG A 575 -3.03 -18.23 -3.21
N THR A 576 -2.20 -17.20 -3.02
CA THR A 576 -0.85 -17.33 -2.46
C THR A 576 -0.59 -16.15 -1.54
N ALA A 577 0.24 -16.37 -0.53
CA ALA A 577 0.73 -15.36 0.40
C ALA A 577 2.15 -15.72 0.82
N THR A 578 2.92 -14.71 1.19
CA THR A 578 4.29 -14.81 1.70
C THR A 578 4.38 -14.13 3.06
N GLY A 579 5.49 -14.36 3.75
CA GLY A 579 5.91 -13.51 4.85
C GLY A 579 6.43 -12.15 4.35
N SER A 580 7.02 -11.38 5.25
CA SER A 580 7.51 -10.02 5.02
C SER A 580 9.00 -9.86 5.32
N ASP A 581 9.77 -10.96 5.21
CA ASP A 581 11.16 -11.06 5.69
C ASP A 581 11.23 -10.72 7.20
N SER A 582 10.37 -11.39 7.97
CA SER A 582 10.15 -11.11 9.40
C SER A 582 9.82 -12.37 10.19
N GLU A 583 10.30 -12.49 11.43
CA GLU A 583 9.90 -13.55 12.36
C GLU A 583 8.58 -13.26 13.10
N HIS A 584 7.99 -12.09 12.84
CA HIS A 584 6.64 -11.77 13.31
C HIS A 584 5.61 -12.34 12.33
N LEU A 585 4.66 -13.11 12.83
CA LEU A 585 3.54 -13.58 12.00
C LEU A 585 2.45 -12.50 11.96
N ASP A 586 2.16 -12.01 10.76
CA ASP A 586 1.09 -11.06 10.49
C ASP A 586 -0.17 -11.79 10.01
N TRP A 587 -1.33 -11.24 10.36
CA TRP A 587 -2.60 -11.71 9.80
C TRP A 587 -2.66 -11.43 8.30
N LYS A 588 -3.04 -12.45 7.54
CA LYS A 588 -3.43 -12.38 6.13
C LYS A 588 -4.86 -12.90 5.98
N SER A 589 -5.51 -12.44 4.93
CA SER A 589 -6.87 -12.84 4.60
C SER A 589 -6.99 -13.06 3.10
N TRP A 590 -7.63 -14.15 2.71
CA TRP A 590 -8.06 -14.37 1.33
C TRP A 590 -9.57 -14.32 1.27
N ASP A 591 -10.11 -13.48 0.38
CA ASP A 591 -11.47 -13.67 -0.12
C ASP A 591 -11.49 -14.96 -0.95
N VAL A 592 -12.36 -15.88 -0.55
CA VAL A 592 -12.60 -17.20 -1.14
C VAL A 592 -14.09 -17.43 -1.37
N SER A 593 -14.90 -16.36 -1.35
CA SER A 593 -16.34 -16.41 -1.51
C SER A 593 -16.74 -17.12 -2.82
N GLU A 594 -15.97 -16.96 -3.90
CA GLU A 594 -16.24 -17.64 -5.16
C GLU A 594 -15.99 -19.16 -5.12
N PHE A 595 -15.29 -19.65 -4.10
CA PHE A 595 -14.96 -21.07 -3.92
C PHE A 595 -15.81 -21.75 -2.85
N GLN A 596 -16.79 -21.06 -2.23
CA GLN A 596 -17.67 -21.67 -1.24
C GLN A 596 -18.26 -23.00 -1.73
N GLY A 597 -18.23 -24.01 -0.87
CA GLY A 597 -18.68 -25.37 -1.19
C GLY A 597 -17.68 -26.22 -2.02
N SER A 598 -16.60 -25.64 -2.54
CA SER A 598 -15.54 -26.39 -3.23
C SER A 598 -14.61 -27.12 -2.27
N GLN A 599 -13.95 -28.17 -2.75
CA GLN A 599 -12.87 -28.85 -2.02
C GLN A 599 -11.56 -28.07 -2.16
N ALA A 600 -10.92 -27.79 -1.03
CA ALA A 600 -9.68 -27.04 -0.94
C ALA A 600 -8.66 -27.72 0.00
N ALA A 601 -7.39 -27.35 -0.11
CA ALA A 601 -6.33 -27.68 0.83
C ALA A 601 -5.40 -26.47 1.02
N ILE A 602 -4.74 -26.39 2.19
CA ILE A 602 -3.67 -25.43 2.44
C ILE A 602 -2.35 -26.11 2.11
N ARG A 603 -1.53 -25.49 1.26
CA ARG A 603 -0.17 -25.93 0.95
C ARG A 603 0.84 -24.88 1.38
N ILE A 604 1.74 -25.25 2.27
CA ILE A 604 2.85 -24.43 2.72
C ILE A 604 4.11 -24.93 2.01
N VAL A 605 4.86 -24.03 1.38
CA VAL A 605 6.02 -24.33 0.56
C VAL A 605 7.20 -23.50 1.04
N ASP A 606 8.32 -24.18 1.23
CA ASP A 606 9.62 -23.58 1.51
C ASP A 606 10.62 -24.12 0.49
N ASN A 607 10.96 -23.32 -0.51
CA ASN A 607 11.73 -23.76 -1.67
C ASN A 607 12.89 -22.83 -2.00
N ASN A 608 13.24 -21.95 -1.06
CA ASN A 608 14.35 -21.02 -1.17
C ASN A 608 15.50 -21.49 -0.27
N ARG A 609 16.75 -21.29 -0.70
CA ARG A 609 17.94 -21.69 0.08
C ARG A 609 18.80 -20.50 0.55
N GLY A 610 18.40 -19.29 0.18
CA GLY A 610 19.10 -18.03 0.49
C GLY A 610 18.60 -17.39 1.79
N ASP A 611 18.94 -16.10 1.99
CA ASP A 611 18.47 -15.35 3.15
C ASP A 611 16.93 -15.36 3.22
N TRP A 612 16.38 -15.53 4.43
CA TRP A 612 14.93 -15.71 4.64
C TRP A 612 14.33 -16.89 3.86
N GLY A 613 15.13 -17.92 3.58
CA GLY A 613 14.69 -19.17 2.97
C GLY A 613 13.88 -20.04 3.92
N HIS A 614 12.89 -19.44 4.60
CA HIS A 614 11.94 -20.15 5.43
C HIS A 614 10.59 -19.43 5.45
N ILE A 615 9.51 -20.15 5.75
CA ILE A 615 8.18 -19.57 5.97
C ILE A 615 7.62 -20.01 7.33
N LEU A 616 6.91 -19.10 7.99
CA LEU A 616 6.14 -19.36 9.20
C LEU A 616 4.65 -19.32 8.87
N ALA A 617 3.87 -20.21 9.48
CA ALA A 617 2.41 -20.18 9.32
C ALA A 617 1.69 -20.72 10.55
N ASP A 618 0.54 -20.11 10.87
CA ASP A 618 -0.29 -20.50 12.00
C ASP A 618 -1.77 -20.10 11.82
N GLU A 619 -2.63 -20.65 12.67
CA GLU A 619 -4.01 -20.23 12.94
C GLU A 619 -4.87 -19.87 11.70
N PHE A 620 -5.07 -20.86 10.82
CA PHE A 620 -6.01 -20.80 9.71
C PHE A 620 -7.46 -20.91 10.18
N VAL A 621 -8.27 -19.90 9.90
CA VAL A 621 -9.68 -19.80 10.30
C VAL A 621 -10.55 -19.33 9.14
N ALA A 622 -11.57 -20.10 8.81
CA ALA A 622 -12.59 -19.71 7.85
C ALA A 622 -13.65 -18.82 8.51
N SER A 623 -13.93 -17.63 7.97
CA SER A 623 -14.72 -16.57 8.61
C SER A 623 -15.58 -15.80 7.59
N ASP A 624 -16.65 -15.15 8.04
CA ASP A 624 -17.46 -14.23 7.22
C ASP A 624 -16.87 -12.81 7.16
N ILE A 625 -15.81 -12.54 7.94
CA ILE A 625 -15.09 -11.26 7.97
C ILE A 625 -13.57 -11.48 7.96
N THR A 626 -12.81 -10.49 7.48
CA THR A 626 -11.36 -10.49 7.62
C THR A 626 -10.92 -10.10 9.04
N ARG A 627 -9.64 -10.30 9.37
CA ARG A 627 -9.08 -9.75 10.62
C ARG A 627 -9.19 -8.22 10.66
N GLN A 628 -8.90 -7.56 9.55
CA GLN A 628 -8.90 -6.10 9.47
C GLN A 628 -10.28 -5.50 9.70
N GLU A 629 -11.35 -6.18 9.29
CA GLU A 629 -12.73 -5.72 9.49
C GLU A 629 -13.19 -5.70 10.96
N GLN A 630 -12.43 -6.28 11.89
CA GLN A 630 -12.74 -6.19 13.32
C GLN A 630 -12.29 -4.87 13.93
N HIS A 631 -11.34 -4.19 13.29
CA HIS A 631 -10.80 -2.94 13.79
C HIS A 631 -11.81 -1.80 13.65
N ASP A 632 -11.67 -0.82 14.52
CA ASP A 632 -12.45 0.41 14.48
C ASP A 632 -11.87 1.37 13.42
N TRP A 633 -12.47 1.39 12.22
CA TRP A 633 -12.08 2.28 11.12
C TRP A 633 -12.84 3.61 11.15
N LEU A 634 -12.14 4.70 10.85
CA LEU A 634 -12.74 6.03 10.68
C LEU A 634 -13.56 6.11 9.40
N ASP A 635 -13.18 5.40 8.35
CA ASP A 635 -13.92 5.34 7.10
C ASP A 635 -13.57 4.03 6.40
N TRP A 636 -14.57 3.46 5.73
CA TRP A 636 -14.45 2.17 5.05
C TRP A 636 -14.31 2.32 3.52
N GLY A 637 -14.34 3.55 3.00
CA GLY A 637 -13.95 3.84 1.62
C GLY A 637 -12.44 4.04 1.49
N ARG A 638 -11.96 4.18 0.26
CA ARG A 638 -10.53 4.29 -0.05
C ARG A 638 -9.98 5.70 0.13
N ASP A 639 -10.81 6.72 0.06
CA ASP A 639 -10.39 8.10 -0.09
C ASP A 639 -10.74 8.93 1.16
N TYR A 640 -10.29 8.50 2.34
CA TYR A 640 -10.37 9.28 3.58
C TYR A 640 -9.14 9.05 4.48
N TYR A 641 -8.09 9.83 4.22
CA TYR A 641 -6.76 9.65 4.82
C TYR A 641 -6.24 10.88 5.56
N ALA A 642 -5.16 10.71 6.33
CA ALA A 642 -4.44 11.76 7.06
C ALA A 642 -5.39 12.64 7.90
N THR A 643 -6.34 11.96 8.54
CA THR A 643 -7.45 12.61 9.23
C THR A 643 -6.97 13.27 10.52
N VAL A 644 -7.21 14.58 10.64
CA VAL A 644 -6.89 15.36 11.84
C VAL A 644 -8.02 16.33 12.17
N SER A 645 -8.09 16.74 13.43
CA SER A 645 -9.13 17.63 13.94
C SER A 645 -8.67 19.07 14.15
N PHE A 646 -9.61 20.01 14.07
CA PHE A 646 -9.38 21.40 14.45
C PHE A 646 -9.03 21.54 15.94
N ASN A 647 -7.96 22.27 16.21
CA ASN A 647 -7.78 22.88 17.52
C ASN A 647 -8.73 24.07 17.69
N ASN A 648 -9.25 24.22 18.91
CA ASN A 648 -10.10 25.34 19.33
C ASN A 648 -11.40 25.52 18.52
N ALA A 649 -11.92 24.47 17.90
CA ALA A 649 -13.24 24.53 17.25
C ALA A 649 -14.31 25.04 18.24
N PRO A 650 -15.26 25.88 17.79
CA PRO A 650 -16.24 26.50 18.66
C PRO A 650 -17.18 25.48 19.31
N ASP A 651 -17.79 25.90 20.42
CA ASP A 651 -18.78 25.12 21.19
C ASP A 651 -18.27 23.76 21.70
N GLY A 652 -16.95 23.58 21.80
CA GLY A 652 -16.34 22.32 22.24
C GLY A 652 -16.49 21.18 21.24
N LYS A 653 -16.89 21.47 20.00
CA LYS A 653 -17.07 20.48 18.95
C LYS A 653 -15.72 19.88 18.53
N ARG A 654 -15.75 18.61 18.12
CA ARG A 654 -14.62 17.97 17.44
C ARG A 654 -14.94 17.89 15.96
N ILE A 655 -14.25 18.68 15.14
CA ILE A 655 -14.43 18.71 13.69
C ILE A 655 -13.15 18.19 13.04
N MET A 656 -13.27 17.19 12.17
CA MET A 656 -12.19 16.54 11.44
C MET A 656 -12.29 16.79 9.94
N LEU A 657 -11.13 16.89 9.29
CA LEU A 657 -10.99 16.77 7.83
C LEU A 657 -10.04 15.63 7.52
N GLY A 658 -10.29 14.96 6.40
CA GLY A 658 -9.36 14.00 5.79
C GLY A 658 -9.02 14.43 4.37
N TRP A 659 -7.84 14.03 3.90
CA TRP A 659 -7.50 14.06 2.49
C TRP A 659 -8.33 13.00 1.77
N MET A 660 -9.13 13.43 0.80
CA MET A 660 -9.97 12.57 -0.02
C MET A 660 -9.23 12.14 -1.26
N ASN A 661 -8.31 11.21 -1.05
CA ASN A 661 -7.51 10.50 -2.05
C ASN A 661 -6.85 9.29 -1.36
N ASN A 662 -6.15 8.46 -2.13
CA ASN A 662 -5.44 7.29 -1.62
C ASN A 662 -4.01 7.24 -2.16
N TRP A 663 -3.03 6.85 -1.34
CA TRP A 663 -1.64 6.76 -1.77
C TRP A 663 -1.36 5.75 -2.89
N ASP A 664 -2.22 4.73 -3.06
CA ASP A 664 -2.08 3.75 -4.15
C ASP A 664 -2.11 4.41 -5.53
N TYR A 665 -3.00 5.38 -5.73
CA TYR A 665 -3.26 5.99 -7.04
C TYR A 665 -3.26 7.52 -7.03
N GLY A 666 -3.04 8.13 -5.87
CA GLY A 666 -3.33 9.54 -5.66
C GLY A 666 -2.52 10.46 -6.55
N GLN A 667 -1.31 10.05 -6.95
CA GLN A 667 -0.46 10.76 -7.91
C GLN A 667 -0.89 10.62 -9.38
N ALA A 668 -1.75 9.65 -9.68
CA ALA A 668 -2.19 9.29 -11.03
C ALA A 668 -3.63 9.71 -11.34
N THR A 669 -4.35 10.32 -10.39
CA THR A 669 -5.73 10.76 -10.63
C THR A 669 -5.82 11.66 -11.87
N PRO A 670 -6.89 11.54 -12.68
CA PRO A 670 -7.01 12.19 -13.99
C PRO A 670 -7.37 13.68 -13.92
N THR A 671 -6.83 14.39 -12.92
CA THR A 671 -6.89 15.84 -12.77
C THR A 671 -5.62 16.47 -13.33
N THR A 672 -5.72 17.67 -13.91
CA THR A 672 -4.64 18.27 -14.70
C THR A 672 -3.89 19.34 -13.93
N THR A 673 -4.51 20.49 -13.65
CA THR A 673 -3.80 21.63 -13.03
C THR A 673 -3.73 21.50 -11.52
N TRP A 674 -4.47 20.58 -10.92
CA TRP A 674 -4.56 20.35 -9.47
C TRP A 674 -4.62 18.85 -9.19
N ARG A 675 -4.27 18.44 -7.97
CA ARG A 675 -4.42 17.04 -7.55
C ARG A 675 -4.57 16.95 -6.03
N GLY A 676 -5.48 16.09 -5.59
CA GLY A 676 -5.88 15.97 -4.18
C GLY A 676 -6.98 16.96 -3.80
N THR A 677 -7.89 16.50 -2.93
CA THR A 677 -9.03 17.25 -2.41
C THR A 677 -9.22 16.91 -0.95
N MET A 678 -9.84 17.79 -0.17
CA MET A 678 -10.30 17.45 1.18
C MET A 678 -11.69 16.82 1.11
N ALA A 679 -11.99 15.87 2.00
CA ALA A 679 -13.37 15.43 2.26
C ALA A 679 -14.20 16.54 2.90
N LEU A 680 -15.52 16.38 2.98
CA LEU A 680 -16.35 17.31 3.74
C LEU A 680 -15.94 17.33 5.22
N PRO A 681 -15.93 18.50 5.88
CA PRO A 681 -15.68 18.60 7.31
C PRO A 681 -16.72 17.80 8.11
N ARG A 682 -16.25 16.95 9.04
CA ARG A 682 -17.12 16.08 9.84
C ARG A 682 -17.04 16.42 11.31
N GLU A 683 -18.19 16.68 11.93
CA GLU A 683 -18.32 16.62 13.39
C GLU A 683 -18.28 15.15 13.83
N VAL A 684 -17.39 14.85 14.77
CA VAL A 684 -17.15 13.49 15.28
C VAL A 684 -17.66 13.40 16.71
N LEU A 685 -18.45 12.37 16.99
CA LEU A 685 -19.13 12.13 18.26
C LEU A 685 -18.87 10.68 18.71
N LEU A 686 -19.05 10.39 20.01
CA LEU A 686 -19.10 9.02 20.49
C LEU A 686 -20.55 8.62 20.77
N THR A 687 -20.96 7.47 20.24
CA THR A 687 -22.29 6.90 20.45
C THR A 687 -22.19 5.53 21.08
N GLN A 688 -22.99 5.25 22.11
CA GLN A 688 -23.00 3.93 22.74
C GLN A 688 -23.62 2.88 21.79
N THR A 689 -22.89 1.79 21.55
CA THR A 689 -23.39 0.60 20.83
C THR A 689 -23.32 -0.65 21.72
N PRO A 690 -23.90 -1.79 21.31
CA PRO A 690 -23.72 -3.06 22.01
C PRO A 690 -22.25 -3.50 22.17
N GLN A 691 -21.35 -3.05 21.28
CA GLN A 691 -19.91 -3.33 21.29
C GLN A 691 -19.10 -2.30 22.09
N GLY A 692 -19.78 -1.34 22.75
CA GLY A 692 -19.15 -0.21 23.44
C GLY A 692 -19.34 1.11 22.69
N PRO A 693 -18.78 2.22 23.19
CA PRO A 693 -18.79 3.48 22.45
C PRO A 693 -18.08 3.34 21.10
N ARG A 694 -18.67 3.89 20.04
CA ARG A 694 -18.10 3.98 18.68
C ARG A 694 -18.23 5.38 18.12
N LEU A 695 -17.31 5.75 17.23
CA LEU A 695 -17.38 7.05 16.58
C LEU A 695 -18.60 7.09 15.66
N THR A 696 -19.31 8.21 15.69
CA THR A 696 -20.27 8.60 14.66
C THR A 696 -19.83 9.90 14.03
N GLN A 697 -20.04 10.02 12.72
CA GLN A 697 -19.60 11.17 11.93
C GLN A 697 -20.77 11.86 11.25
N LYS A 698 -20.77 13.19 11.26
CA LYS A 698 -21.79 13.99 10.60
C LYS A 698 -21.11 15.12 9.83
N VAL A 699 -21.45 15.30 8.56
CA VAL A 699 -21.09 16.54 7.85
C VAL A 699 -21.57 17.73 8.68
N VAL A 700 -20.70 18.72 8.83
CA VAL A 700 -20.97 19.91 9.67
C VAL A 700 -22.28 20.59 9.29
N ALA A 701 -23.00 21.08 10.31
CA ALA A 701 -24.34 21.65 10.14
C ALA A 701 -24.40 22.84 9.16
N GLN A 702 -23.27 23.52 8.96
CA GLN A 702 -23.08 24.60 8.00
C GLN A 702 -23.43 24.15 6.57
N ALA A 703 -23.24 22.87 6.22
CA ALA A 703 -23.56 22.36 4.88
C ALA A 703 -25.06 22.47 4.56
N ASN A 704 -25.92 22.60 5.57
CA ASN A 704 -27.34 22.84 5.35
C ASN A 704 -27.63 24.21 4.67
N THR A 705 -26.72 25.19 4.76
CA THR A 705 -26.89 26.49 4.07
C THR A 705 -26.78 26.35 2.55
N LEU A 706 -26.15 25.28 2.06
CA LEU A 706 -26.03 24.99 0.63
C LEU A 706 -27.31 24.38 0.06
N LYS A 707 -28.22 23.85 0.88
CA LYS A 707 -29.42 23.15 0.40
C LYS A 707 -30.36 24.07 -0.39
N ASN A 708 -30.56 23.75 -1.66
CA ASN A 708 -31.65 24.32 -2.46
C ASN A 708 -32.94 23.51 -2.26
N THR A 709 -33.58 23.72 -1.09
CA THR A 709 -34.80 23.00 -0.71
C THR A 709 -35.98 23.26 -1.64
N ALA A 710 -36.01 24.39 -2.35
CA ALA A 710 -37.05 24.70 -3.33
C ALA A 710 -36.95 23.83 -4.60
N ALA A 711 -35.76 23.30 -4.90
CA ALA A 711 -35.51 22.39 -6.02
C ALA A 711 -35.43 20.91 -5.58
N ALA A 712 -35.69 20.62 -4.31
CA ALA A 712 -35.60 19.25 -3.81
C ALA A 712 -36.73 18.38 -4.34
N TYR A 713 -36.41 17.13 -4.65
CA TYR A 713 -37.37 16.08 -4.92
C TYR A 713 -37.52 15.20 -3.69
N ALA A 714 -38.75 14.91 -3.29
CA ALA A 714 -39.05 13.96 -2.23
C ALA A 714 -40.15 12.99 -2.66
N THR A 715 -40.05 11.72 -2.27
CA THR A 715 -41.13 10.76 -2.48
C THR A 715 -42.32 11.11 -1.60
N THR A 716 -43.53 10.96 -2.13
CA THR A 716 -44.78 11.27 -1.39
C THR A 716 -45.29 10.10 -0.57
N GLN A 717 -44.85 8.88 -0.91
CA GLN A 717 -45.21 7.63 -0.26
C GLN A 717 -44.10 6.60 -0.49
N ALA A 718 -44.06 5.59 0.38
CA ALA A 718 -43.22 4.42 0.16
C ALA A 718 -43.65 3.67 -1.12
N GLN A 719 -42.69 3.11 -1.83
CA GLN A 719 -42.92 2.41 -3.09
C GLN A 719 -41.97 1.23 -3.28
N ASP A 720 -42.45 0.19 -3.94
CA ASP A 720 -41.63 -0.97 -4.29
C ASP A 720 -40.67 -0.63 -5.44
N ILE A 721 -39.42 -1.06 -5.31
CA ILE A 721 -38.43 -1.03 -6.38
C ILE A 721 -38.45 -2.41 -7.04
N GLN A 722 -39.05 -2.48 -8.22
CA GLN A 722 -39.07 -3.72 -9.01
C GLN A 722 -37.65 -4.09 -9.47
N PRO A 723 -37.37 -5.39 -9.72
CA PRO A 723 -36.09 -5.82 -10.26
C PRO A 723 -35.69 -5.02 -11.50
N GLY A 724 -34.45 -4.51 -11.53
CA GLY A 724 -33.92 -3.65 -12.57
C GLY A 724 -33.52 -2.27 -12.06
N THR A 725 -33.46 -1.29 -12.96
CA THR A 725 -33.11 0.11 -12.66
C THR A 725 -34.25 1.02 -13.08
N SER A 726 -34.61 1.98 -12.23
CA SER A 726 -35.64 2.99 -12.49
C SER A 726 -35.09 4.39 -12.25
N SER A 727 -35.13 5.26 -13.27
CA SER A 727 -34.68 6.65 -13.16
C SER A 727 -35.53 7.45 -12.18
N LEU A 728 -34.88 8.33 -11.43
CA LEU A 728 -35.55 9.32 -10.60
C LEU A 728 -36.00 10.51 -11.47
N PRO A 729 -37.08 11.22 -11.10
CA PRO A 729 -37.57 12.39 -11.83
C PRO A 729 -36.72 13.67 -11.57
N ILE A 730 -35.50 13.49 -11.10
CA ILE A 730 -34.51 14.53 -10.78
C ILE A 730 -33.13 14.03 -11.19
N SER A 731 -32.29 14.93 -11.72
CA SER A 731 -30.86 14.70 -12.00
C SER A 731 -30.02 15.72 -11.22
N GLY A 732 -28.72 15.44 -11.06
CA GLY A 732 -27.76 16.36 -10.48
C GLY A 732 -26.45 15.68 -10.09
N ASP A 733 -25.34 16.38 -10.34
CA ASP A 733 -23.97 15.98 -10.00
C ASP A 733 -23.46 16.59 -8.68
N VAL A 734 -24.23 17.49 -8.07
CA VAL A 734 -23.95 18.13 -6.77
C VAL A 734 -25.21 18.12 -5.90
N VAL A 735 -25.40 17.05 -5.13
CA VAL A 735 -26.64 16.78 -4.38
C VAL A 735 -26.37 16.15 -3.02
N GLN A 736 -27.24 16.43 -2.06
CA GLN A 736 -27.42 15.59 -0.87
C GLN A 736 -28.58 14.63 -1.13
N ILE A 737 -28.39 13.34 -0.84
CA ILE A 737 -29.46 12.34 -0.92
C ILE A 737 -29.68 11.73 0.47
N ASP A 738 -30.91 11.81 0.97
CA ASP A 738 -31.35 11.09 2.17
C ASP A 738 -32.30 9.98 1.73
N ALA A 739 -31.97 8.72 2.02
CA ALA A 739 -32.76 7.57 1.60
C ALA A 739 -32.96 6.56 2.73
N GLU A 740 -34.17 6.02 2.80
CA GLU A 740 -34.56 4.91 3.68
C GLU A 740 -35.08 3.76 2.82
N PHE A 741 -34.53 2.57 3.03
CA PHE A 741 -34.91 1.37 2.31
C PHE A 741 -35.27 0.24 3.26
N SER A 742 -36.12 -0.68 2.78
CA SER A 742 -36.22 -2.04 3.34
C SER A 742 -35.85 -3.10 2.30
N PRO A 743 -35.16 -4.18 2.70
CA PRO A 743 -34.64 -5.17 1.75
C PRO A 743 -35.68 -5.91 0.93
N GLY A 744 -36.85 -6.19 1.50
CA GLY A 744 -37.84 -7.06 0.86
C GLY A 744 -37.25 -8.43 0.52
N THR A 745 -37.32 -8.83 -0.75
CA THR A 745 -36.72 -10.08 -1.26
C THR A 745 -35.47 -9.85 -2.13
N ALA A 746 -35.02 -8.60 -2.26
CA ALA A 746 -33.87 -8.27 -3.10
C ALA A 746 -32.57 -8.83 -2.50
N SER A 747 -31.70 -9.36 -3.34
CA SER A 747 -30.32 -9.72 -2.94
C SER A 747 -29.43 -8.49 -2.84
N SER A 748 -29.71 -7.45 -3.63
CA SER A 748 -29.04 -6.16 -3.59
C SER A 748 -29.98 -5.04 -4.04
N PHE A 749 -29.89 -3.86 -3.43
CA PHE A 749 -30.69 -2.68 -3.81
C PHE A 749 -29.98 -1.38 -3.45
N GLY A 750 -30.37 -0.27 -4.06
CA GLY A 750 -29.80 1.04 -3.72
C GLY A 750 -30.01 2.11 -4.78
N LEU A 751 -29.03 2.98 -4.91
CA LEU A 751 -28.98 4.13 -5.81
C LEU A 751 -27.86 3.97 -6.84
N LYS A 752 -28.07 4.51 -8.04
CA LYS A 752 -26.99 4.83 -8.98
C LYS A 752 -26.91 6.34 -9.11
N VAL A 753 -25.70 6.88 -9.00
CA VAL A 753 -25.41 8.32 -9.05
C VAL A 753 -24.36 8.62 -10.10
N LEU A 754 -24.29 9.89 -10.52
CA LEU A 754 -23.34 10.36 -11.55
C LEU A 754 -23.41 9.48 -12.81
N GLY A 755 -24.64 9.14 -13.22
CA GLY A 755 -24.89 8.25 -14.34
C GLY A 755 -25.08 8.98 -15.67
N ASN A 756 -24.96 8.23 -16.77
CA ASN A 756 -25.23 8.72 -18.13
C ASN A 756 -26.03 7.69 -18.98
N GLY A 757 -26.68 6.74 -18.32
CA GLY A 757 -27.38 5.61 -18.93
C GLY A 757 -26.52 4.37 -19.23
N THR A 758 -25.19 4.51 -19.34
CA THR A 758 -24.26 3.38 -19.58
C THR A 758 -23.27 3.14 -18.43
N GLU A 759 -22.86 4.21 -17.78
CA GLU A 759 -21.95 4.25 -16.64
C GLU A 759 -22.68 4.89 -15.45
N ALA A 760 -22.35 4.46 -14.22
CA ALA A 760 -22.82 5.07 -12.99
C ALA A 760 -22.05 4.50 -11.79
N THR A 761 -21.93 5.28 -10.72
CA THR A 761 -21.47 4.76 -9.42
C THR A 761 -22.67 4.15 -8.69
N ARG A 762 -22.56 2.91 -8.22
CA ARG A 762 -23.63 2.23 -7.48
C ARG A 762 -23.37 2.31 -5.99
N ILE A 763 -24.38 2.69 -5.22
CA ILE A 763 -24.32 2.75 -3.76
C ILE A 763 -25.53 1.97 -3.24
N GLY A 764 -25.32 0.95 -2.44
CA GLY A 764 -26.42 0.07 -2.07
C GLY A 764 -26.14 -0.83 -0.88
N TYR A 765 -26.98 -1.84 -0.72
CA TYR A 765 -26.89 -2.84 0.34
C TYR A 765 -27.05 -4.24 -0.22
N LYS A 766 -26.14 -5.13 0.15
CA LYS A 766 -26.21 -6.58 -0.12
C LYS A 766 -26.95 -7.25 1.03
N SER A 767 -28.13 -7.81 0.76
CA SER A 767 -29.05 -8.30 1.81
C SER A 767 -28.52 -9.53 2.55
N GLU A 768 -27.85 -10.44 1.85
CA GLU A 768 -27.34 -11.69 2.42
C GLU A 768 -26.15 -11.47 3.35
N SER A 769 -25.16 -10.68 2.92
CA SER A 769 -23.99 -10.36 3.73
C SER A 769 -24.22 -9.22 4.72
N GLY A 770 -25.30 -8.45 4.54
CA GLY A 770 -25.65 -7.32 5.41
C GLY A 770 -24.70 -6.13 5.29
N ARG A 771 -24.27 -5.80 4.07
CA ARG A 771 -23.20 -4.81 3.81
C ARG A 771 -23.67 -3.65 2.96
N VAL A 772 -23.33 -2.42 3.37
CA VAL A 772 -23.44 -1.22 2.52
C VAL A 772 -22.20 -1.14 1.65
N PHE A 773 -22.35 -0.80 0.37
CA PHE A 773 -21.23 -0.73 -0.57
C PHE A 773 -21.25 0.52 -1.45
N ILE A 774 -20.05 0.92 -1.92
CA ILE A 774 -19.81 1.73 -3.10
C ILE A 774 -19.19 0.82 -4.16
N ASP A 775 -19.79 0.73 -5.34
CA ASP A 775 -19.26 0.03 -6.51
C ASP A 775 -18.96 1.08 -7.59
N ARG A 776 -17.67 1.32 -7.79
CA ARG A 776 -17.12 2.29 -8.75
C ARG A 776 -16.43 1.63 -9.95
N THR A 777 -16.71 0.35 -10.21
CA THR A 777 -16.16 -0.45 -11.33
C THR A 777 -16.75 -0.11 -12.71
N ASN A 778 -17.69 0.84 -12.74
CA ASN A 778 -18.26 1.41 -13.96
C ASN A 778 -18.68 2.88 -13.71
N SER A 779 -17.86 3.60 -12.94
CA SER A 779 -18.04 5.00 -12.55
C SER A 779 -17.51 6.02 -13.57
N GLY A 780 -16.84 5.57 -14.64
CA GLY A 780 -16.36 6.41 -15.74
C GLY A 780 -14.88 6.18 -16.06
N ASN A 781 -14.04 7.20 -15.84
CA ASN A 781 -12.60 7.09 -16.08
C ASN A 781 -11.89 6.35 -14.95
N GLU A 782 -11.77 5.03 -15.09
CA GLU A 782 -11.18 4.14 -14.07
C GLU A 782 -9.82 3.57 -14.48
N GLY A 783 -9.50 3.61 -15.78
CA GLY A 783 -8.35 2.93 -16.36
C GLY A 783 -6.98 3.54 -16.03
N PHE A 784 -6.92 4.58 -15.21
CA PHE A 784 -5.67 5.25 -14.85
C PHE A 784 -4.87 4.49 -13.77
N HIS A 785 -5.51 3.59 -13.00
CA HIS A 785 -4.83 2.75 -12.02
C HIS A 785 -5.58 1.42 -11.74
N PRO A 786 -4.89 0.27 -11.64
CA PRO A 786 -5.54 -1.03 -11.44
C PRO A 786 -6.30 -1.18 -10.11
N ALA A 787 -5.90 -0.44 -9.07
CA ALA A 787 -6.60 -0.47 -7.77
C ALA A 787 -7.83 0.48 -7.70
N PHE A 788 -8.11 1.25 -8.76
CA PHE A 788 -9.19 2.24 -8.71
C PHE A 788 -10.57 1.61 -8.93
N ALA A 789 -10.74 0.81 -10.00
CA ALA A 789 -11.99 0.07 -10.22
C ALA A 789 -12.19 -0.96 -9.09
N SER A 790 -13.13 -0.68 -8.18
CA SER A 790 -13.28 -1.39 -6.91
C SER A 790 -14.72 -1.39 -6.40
N VAL A 791 -15.00 -2.32 -5.50
CA VAL A 791 -16.20 -2.36 -4.67
C VAL A 791 -15.75 -2.32 -3.22
N ASP A 792 -16.02 -1.22 -2.53
CA ASP A 792 -15.65 -1.00 -1.14
C ASP A 792 -16.92 -1.05 -0.29
N ASP A 793 -16.89 -1.79 0.82
CA ASP A 793 -18.09 -2.08 1.59
C ASP A 793 -17.85 -2.21 3.10
N VAL A 794 -18.93 -2.15 3.88
CA VAL A 794 -18.90 -2.17 5.34
C VAL A 794 -20.12 -2.93 5.88
N PRO A 795 -19.95 -3.77 6.92
CA PRO A 795 -21.08 -4.41 7.58
C PRO A 795 -21.96 -3.37 8.27
N VAL A 796 -23.27 -3.39 7.98
CA VAL A 796 -24.24 -2.46 8.56
C VAL A 796 -25.46 -3.23 9.03
N GLN A 797 -25.69 -3.21 10.34
CA GLN A 797 -26.91 -3.74 10.92
C GLN A 797 -28.08 -2.79 10.64
N LEU A 798 -29.19 -3.34 10.14
CA LEU A 798 -30.42 -2.59 9.91
C LEU A 798 -31.06 -2.15 11.24
N ILE A 799 -31.63 -0.95 11.27
CA ILE A 799 -32.39 -0.45 12.43
C ILE A 799 -33.87 -0.59 12.11
N ASN A 800 -34.59 -1.44 12.85
CA ASN A 800 -36.00 -1.77 12.60
C ASN A 800 -36.26 -2.25 11.16
N ASP A 801 -35.38 -3.13 10.64
CA ASP A 801 -35.39 -3.63 9.25
C ASP A 801 -35.27 -2.52 8.18
N ARG A 802 -34.74 -1.35 8.57
CA ARG A 802 -34.47 -0.22 7.68
C ARG A 802 -32.98 0.04 7.54
N LEU A 803 -32.59 0.30 6.30
CA LEU A 803 -31.32 0.92 5.96
C LEU A 803 -31.52 2.42 5.84
N LEU A 804 -30.71 3.20 6.57
CA LEU A 804 -30.68 4.66 6.49
C LEU A 804 -29.38 5.10 5.82
N LEU A 805 -29.48 5.79 4.70
CA LEU A 805 -28.33 6.37 3.97
C LEU A 805 -28.48 7.88 3.86
N ARG A 806 -27.41 8.60 4.16
CA ARG A 806 -27.19 9.98 3.73
C ARG A 806 -25.97 10.03 2.83
N LEU A 807 -26.12 10.60 1.65
CA LEU A 807 -25.08 10.72 0.63
C LEU A 807 -24.78 12.18 0.34
N PHE A 808 -23.52 12.52 0.14
CA PHE A 808 -23.10 13.75 -0.50
C PHE A 808 -22.39 13.38 -1.81
N ILE A 809 -22.96 13.87 -2.92
CA ILE A 809 -22.45 13.66 -4.26
C ILE A 809 -21.86 15.00 -4.72
N ASP A 810 -20.64 14.94 -5.23
CA ASP A 810 -19.97 16.04 -5.92
C ASP A 810 -19.36 15.51 -7.23
N ARG A 811 -18.87 16.41 -8.07
CA ARG A 811 -18.47 16.16 -9.46
C ARG A 811 -17.42 15.06 -9.67
N ALA A 812 -16.74 14.65 -8.60
CA ALA A 812 -15.76 13.58 -8.62
C ALA A 812 -15.65 12.83 -7.27
N SER A 813 -16.72 12.79 -6.48
CA SER A 813 -16.71 12.09 -5.20
C SER A 813 -18.10 11.67 -4.72
N VAL A 814 -18.10 10.63 -3.89
CA VAL A 814 -19.26 10.12 -3.16
C VAL A 814 -18.85 9.93 -1.70
N GLU A 815 -19.59 10.56 -0.78
CA GLU A 815 -19.48 10.31 0.66
C GLU A 815 -20.79 9.73 1.21
N VAL A 816 -20.72 8.51 1.76
CA VAL A 816 -21.84 7.73 2.30
C VAL A 816 -21.80 7.76 3.82
N PHE A 817 -22.93 8.06 4.45
CA PHE A 817 -23.13 7.99 5.90
C PHE A 817 -24.31 7.05 6.19
N ALA A 818 -24.00 5.83 6.64
CA ALA A 818 -25.00 4.82 6.97
C ALA A 818 -25.39 4.90 8.46
N GLN A 819 -26.66 4.62 8.76
CA GLN A 819 -27.21 4.59 10.12
C GLN A 819 -26.85 5.81 10.97
N ASN A 820 -27.07 7.01 10.41
CA ASN A 820 -26.73 8.30 11.02
C ASN A 820 -25.21 8.52 11.25
N GLY A 821 -24.38 7.92 10.39
CA GLY A 821 -22.93 8.12 10.37
C GLY A 821 -22.16 7.19 11.30
N LEU A 822 -22.76 6.07 11.72
CA LEU A 822 -22.06 5.01 12.45
C LEU A 822 -21.08 4.24 11.56
N ALA A 823 -21.38 4.17 10.27
CA ALA A 823 -20.47 3.70 9.24
C ALA A 823 -20.40 4.75 8.13
N THR A 824 -19.21 5.00 7.61
CA THR A 824 -18.97 5.92 6.49
C THR A 824 -18.11 5.27 5.42
N LEU A 825 -18.38 5.62 4.16
CA LEU A 825 -17.52 5.29 3.02
C LEU A 825 -17.30 6.54 2.18
N THR A 826 -16.06 6.78 1.77
CA THR A 826 -15.67 7.94 0.97
C THR A 826 -14.80 7.52 -0.19
N ASP A 827 -15.29 7.74 -1.41
CA ASP A 827 -14.55 7.40 -2.62
C ASP A 827 -14.58 8.55 -3.62
N GLN A 828 -13.43 8.76 -4.27
CA GLN A 828 -13.38 9.51 -5.51
C GLN A 828 -13.96 8.68 -6.65
N VAL A 829 -14.57 9.38 -7.62
CA VAL A 829 -15.09 8.82 -8.87
C VAL A 829 -14.79 9.81 -9.99
N PHE A 830 -14.62 9.35 -11.23
CA PHE A 830 -14.27 10.24 -12.34
C PHE A 830 -15.26 10.06 -13.51
N PRO A 831 -16.51 10.53 -13.35
CA PRO A 831 -17.58 10.27 -14.30
C PRO A 831 -17.40 11.02 -15.63
N ALA A 832 -18.04 10.50 -16.69
CA ALA A 832 -18.07 11.18 -17.97
C ALA A 832 -18.66 12.60 -17.84
N ALA A 833 -18.23 13.52 -18.70
CA ALA A 833 -18.72 14.88 -18.69
C ALA A 833 -20.25 14.92 -18.90
N GLY A 834 -20.98 15.56 -17.98
CA GLY A 834 -22.44 15.66 -18.01
C GLY A 834 -23.17 14.45 -17.43
N ALA A 835 -22.48 13.50 -16.79
CA ALA A 835 -23.13 12.41 -16.09
C ALA A 835 -23.76 12.88 -14.76
N ASP A 836 -25.06 13.17 -14.80
CA ASP A 836 -25.85 13.66 -13.67
C ASP A 836 -27.10 12.81 -13.40
N ASP A 837 -27.28 11.68 -14.10
CA ASP A 837 -28.45 10.81 -13.90
C ASP A 837 -28.44 10.18 -12.50
N LEU A 838 -29.63 10.17 -11.88
CA LEU A 838 -29.89 9.49 -10.61
C LEU A 838 -30.97 8.41 -10.81
N SER A 839 -30.76 7.22 -10.26
CA SER A 839 -31.72 6.12 -10.35
C SER A 839 -31.71 5.25 -9.09
N VAL A 840 -32.77 4.48 -8.90
CA VAL A 840 -32.81 3.39 -7.91
C VAL A 840 -32.70 2.04 -8.62
N PHE A 841 -32.13 1.04 -7.94
CA PHE A 841 -32.05 -0.32 -8.47
C PHE A 841 -32.43 -1.37 -7.42
N SER A 842 -32.87 -2.53 -7.92
CA SER A 842 -33.11 -3.75 -7.13
C SER A 842 -32.70 -4.97 -7.96
N GLU A 843 -32.02 -5.93 -7.33
CA GLU A 843 -31.50 -7.16 -7.94
C GLU A 843 -31.96 -8.39 -7.15
N GLY A 844 -32.16 -9.51 -7.83
CA GLY A 844 -32.60 -10.79 -7.21
C GLY A 844 -34.04 -10.80 -6.67
N GLY A 845 -34.68 -9.63 -6.53
CA GLY A 845 -36.03 -9.50 -5.97
C GLY A 845 -36.47 -8.05 -5.87
N THR A 846 -37.50 -7.81 -5.07
CA THR A 846 -38.10 -6.49 -4.86
C THR A 846 -37.64 -5.93 -3.52
N ALA A 847 -37.04 -4.75 -3.54
CA ALA A 847 -36.80 -3.92 -2.35
C ALA A 847 -37.89 -2.86 -2.22
N ARG A 848 -37.91 -2.15 -1.10
CA ARG A 848 -38.86 -1.05 -0.88
C ARG A 848 -38.12 0.25 -0.55
N LEU A 849 -38.42 1.30 -1.29
CA LEU A 849 -38.00 2.65 -0.98
C LEU A 849 -39.03 3.28 -0.05
N GLU A 850 -38.66 3.48 1.20
CA GLU A 850 -39.56 3.96 2.24
C GLU A 850 -39.64 5.48 2.22
N ASN A 851 -38.48 6.12 2.07
CA ASN A 851 -38.37 7.55 1.90
C ASN A 851 -37.15 7.89 1.04
N LEU A 852 -37.26 8.94 0.22
CA LEU A 852 -36.14 9.50 -0.52
C LEU A 852 -36.32 11.02 -0.58
N THR A 853 -35.25 11.74 -0.28
CA THR A 853 -35.14 13.17 -0.57
C THR A 853 -33.82 13.41 -1.29
N VAL A 854 -33.89 13.96 -2.50
CA VAL A 854 -32.73 14.45 -3.27
C VAL A 854 -32.76 15.97 -3.23
N THR A 855 -31.75 16.58 -2.61
CA THR A 855 -31.64 18.03 -2.46
C THR A 855 -30.43 18.53 -3.24
N PRO A 856 -30.62 19.29 -4.33
CA PRO A 856 -29.53 20.00 -4.97
C PRO A 856 -28.80 20.92 -3.99
N LEU A 857 -27.48 20.94 -4.06
CA LEU A 857 -26.65 21.80 -3.22
C LEU A 857 -26.08 22.93 -4.06
N ASN A 858 -26.16 24.15 -3.53
CA ASN A 858 -25.50 25.32 -4.09
C ASN A 858 -23.99 25.15 -3.96
N LYS A 859 -23.28 25.61 -4.99
CA LYS A 859 -21.82 25.64 -5.05
C LYS A 859 -21.23 26.45 -3.89
N ALA A 860 -20.26 25.88 -3.19
CA ALA A 860 -19.48 26.54 -2.13
C ALA A 860 -18.08 26.96 -2.60
N MET A 861 -17.53 26.26 -3.60
CA MET A 861 -16.19 26.46 -4.13
C MET A 861 -16.20 26.79 -5.62
N TRP A 862 -15.31 27.71 -6.03
CA TRP A 862 -15.12 28.24 -7.39
C TRP A 862 -16.29 28.99 -7.98
#